data_AF-A0A7S3T2F8-F1
#
_entry.id   AF-A0A7S3T2F8-F1
#
_cell.length_a   1.000
_cell.length_b   1.000
_cell.length_c   1.000
_cell.angle_alpha   90.00
_cell.angle_beta   90.00
_cell.angle_gamma   90.00
#
_symmetry.space_group_name_H-M   'P 1'
#
loop_
_entity.id
_entity.type
_entity.pdbx_description
1 polymer ?
#
loop_
_entity_poly.entity_id
_entity_poly.type
_entity_poly.pdbx_seq_one_letter_code
_entity_poly.pdbx_strand_id
1 'polypeptide(L)'
;AAPGFWGPASTQHGGGGGFGDGFGGGGGGFGGGGGFSGFGAPAAGNPQQRRKAPPTPPSWHTPEAGGDPFAHGLASLAAMVALQMTAEGELLEIMQRGLEHGGGSSAGPTYNADGLSLLLQHQLCVLAYEDLLQEQVASGGAVGSTLSAASLELLMRSTRRLSASSPRLARGAVSLAPSELDGMLTQLRTLSGAIGDAKAVVTTELGPITPPPMDEVRGSATLPYFDRLTDLPDVEGLAGAAREPPVVLPIQLSVVPDKVETFADVSNALQQATVVCTLLANQRGLVQNSYALRAALITHLFVRVVPLPLAMSNTGRALRCFWNRKDRSISHDTQAELLRWISLLCRHYAAASLSLPLTVSFDATRMIVFASMAAVADAILRLRAFDAPSLLSLHYSGQAEGPVAPFALEMRHFERESERCQLYTPELAVARTQLLDYFGDLQRAAPAENRLFRFERSMELGVGEGRLLSQLATQLGFAKDEASLGAFLSGQDSAMVDLFPELATFRDVVFMLKAMMVPSGDALPELRAWTPMDATLKWAYRPASEGSAGTFAVGGFGSKEMHVGGWLEEDGDDDDYYAVSSKAVHPRKRFGFFRRLFKKEPKPRLAPSAADASSLCGQEVATEEDILHVKSLPDFNGTLRAADSELLLQYLTAPYLRVPLLLRFFSQASHTAALAHPELQDVLDAAVFEPGLWQPNEKKEMPQHIPAESKRHLATPVGLLFQELTHAPAVTLGCVQTLLDNALDMDAGRYSPHGASATILYAVRLTLRVEGYVRYLLSPLAETCRGLERAAGGNMQCDAPTRAELARGSAALRAKLEDHALPVMQGWYARLRREGQTRDACVVAAHMAFLFSEVTEEELDARGLFTLLSCRIFINVHHDYDVEPTVPLPGHPPPKPRKRDVRERPSLGFAAMDVFDLWQRHLGKGLRWLQANPSQASEMMEAVVRLLSGAEDASTPRMATRTWHSMVGMSCDGRFVPDTAAAAASAKSGRQDGQAETWSQVAEREAAAAARHG
;
A
#
# COMPACT_ATOMS: atom_id res chain seq x y z
N ALA A 1 -49.44 -46.28 8.25
CA ALA A 1 -49.81 -47.33 7.28
C ALA A 1 -48.95 -47.14 6.03
N ALA A 2 -48.16 -48.15 5.67
CA ALA A 2 -47.41 -48.22 4.40
C ALA A 2 -48.37 -48.68 3.26
N PRO A 3 -47.93 -48.98 2.01
CA PRO A 3 -46.69 -48.65 1.27
C PRO A 3 -46.93 -48.30 -0.24
N GLY A 4 -45.84 -48.05 -0.99
CA GLY A 4 -45.57 -48.65 -2.33
C GLY A 4 -45.93 -47.81 -3.58
N PHE A 5 -44.98 -47.42 -4.45
CA PHE A 5 -44.22 -48.16 -5.50
C PHE A 5 -44.91 -48.21 -6.89
N TRP A 6 -44.08 -48.13 -7.96
CA TRP A 6 -44.27 -48.42 -9.40
C TRP A 6 -44.32 -47.23 -10.41
N GLY A 7 -43.24 -47.06 -11.20
CA GLY A 7 -43.36 -46.97 -12.67
C GLY A 7 -43.44 -48.39 -13.28
N PRO A 8 -43.19 -48.69 -14.57
CA PRO A 8 -42.85 -47.85 -15.74
C PRO A 8 -43.56 -48.33 -17.06
N ALA A 9 -43.03 -47.92 -18.24
CA ALA A 9 -43.18 -48.56 -19.58
C ALA A 9 -44.55 -48.41 -20.28
N SER A 10 -44.74 -48.44 -21.60
CA SER A 10 -43.92 -48.36 -22.82
C SER A 10 -44.86 -48.32 -24.04
N THR A 11 -44.32 -47.94 -25.21
CA THR A 11 -44.65 -48.43 -26.59
C THR A 11 -45.97 -48.09 -27.32
N GLN A 12 -45.79 -47.44 -28.50
CA GLN A 12 -46.36 -47.71 -29.84
C GLN A 12 -47.89 -47.50 -30.05
N HIS A 13 -48.42 -47.01 -31.18
CA HIS A 13 -48.02 -47.06 -32.60
C HIS A 13 -48.80 -46.05 -33.48
N GLY A 14 -48.24 -45.75 -34.68
CA GLY A 14 -48.91 -45.31 -35.92
C GLY A 14 -48.15 -44.17 -36.60
N GLY A 15 -47.45 -44.26 -37.74
CA GLY A 15 -47.68 -44.94 -39.04
C GLY A 15 -48.00 -43.85 -40.09
N GLY A 16 -47.40 -43.68 -41.28
CA GLY A 16 -46.34 -44.36 -42.03
C GLY A 16 -46.07 -43.64 -43.38
N GLY A 17 -45.13 -44.18 -44.18
CA GLY A 17 -44.87 -43.91 -45.62
C GLY A 17 -43.70 -42.96 -45.91
N GLY A 18 -42.69 -43.23 -46.76
CA GLY A 18 -42.31 -44.40 -47.57
C GLY A 18 -41.07 -44.07 -48.45
N PHE A 19 -40.20 -45.07 -48.66
CA PHE A 19 -39.17 -45.34 -49.72
C PHE A 19 -38.16 -44.24 -50.15
N GLY A 20 -36.86 -44.49 -50.36
CA GLY A 20 -36.03 -45.70 -50.36
C GLY A 20 -34.56 -45.40 -50.77
N ASP A 21 -33.70 -46.41 -50.59
CA ASP A 21 -32.33 -46.69 -51.09
C ASP A 21 -31.18 -45.70 -50.74
N GLY A 22 -29.98 -46.09 -50.31
CA GLY A 22 -29.35 -47.39 -50.10
C GLY A 22 -27.82 -47.24 -49.96
N PHE A 23 -27.25 -47.98 -48.98
CA PHE A 23 -25.89 -48.55 -48.89
C PHE A 23 -24.58 -47.73 -48.76
N GLY A 24 -23.81 -48.13 -47.72
CA GLY A 24 -22.34 -48.25 -47.66
C GLY A 24 -21.58 -46.97 -47.27
N GLY A 25 -20.64 -46.93 -46.33
CA GLY A 25 -19.84 -47.94 -45.66
C GLY A 25 -18.40 -47.42 -45.55
N GLY A 26 -17.87 -47.32 -44.33
CA GLY A 26 -16.45 -47.52 -43.99
C GLY A 26 -15.40 -46.48 -44.39
N GLY A 27 -14.78 -45.87 -43.37
CA GLY A 27 -13.36 -46.08 -43.08
C GLY A 27 -12.30 -45.22 -43.81
N GLY A 28 -11.68 -44.31 -43.03
CA GLY A 28 -10.22 -44.21 -42.84
C GLY A 28 -9.30 -43.80 -44.00
N GLY A 29 -8.31 -42.95 -43.70
CA GLY A 29 -7.03 -43.00 -44.43
C GLY A 29 -6.35 -41.67 -44.75
N PHE A 30 -5.29 -41.43 -43.97
CA PHE A 30 -4.13 -40.54 -44.15
C PHE A 30 -3.58 -40.27 -45.57
N GLY A 31 -2.85 -39.14 -45.65
CA GLY A 31 -1.67 -38.89 -46.50
C GLY A 31 -1.99 -38.14 -47.81
N GLY A 32 -1.24 -37.14 -48.28
CA GLY A 32 0.10 -36.64 -47.97
C GLY A 32 0.73 -36.16 -49.29
N GLY A 33 1.53 -35.08 -49.25
CA GLY A 33 2.62 -34.86 -50.21
C GLY A 33 2.42 -33.87 -51.37
N GLY A 34 3.00 -32.68 -51.22
CA GLY A 34 4.18 -32.23 -51.99
C GLY A 34 4.04 -31.74 -53.44
N GLY A 35 4.76 -30.67 -53.77
CA GLY A 35 5.32 -30.48 -55.13
C GLY A 35 5.42 -29.05 -55.66
N PHE A 36 6.65 -28.58 -55.85
CA PHE A 36 7.11 -27.25 -56.23
C PHE A 36 7.07 -26.89 -57.74
N SER A 37 7.33 -25.59 -58.01
CA SER A 37 7.89 -24.93 -59.22
C SER A 37 6.91 -24.43 -60.30
N GLY A 38 7.09 -23.29 -60.98
CA GLY A 38 8.11 -22.24 -60.95
C GLY A 38 7.88 -21.22 -62.09
N PHE A 39 8.41 -20.00 -61.88
CA PHE A 39 8.88 -18.98 -62.85
C PHE A 39 7.97 -18.32 -63.91
N GLY A 40 8.04 -16.97 -63.93
CA GLY A 40 7.83 -16.15 -65.14
C GLY A 40 7.29 -14.74 -64.87
N ALA A 41 8.18 -13.76 -64.62
CA ALA A 41 7.91 -12.31 -64.69
C ALA A 41 8.35 -11.77 -66.08
N PRO A 42 8.35 -10.44 -66.42
CA PRO A 42 7.74 -9.25 -65.78
C PRO A 42 7.03 -8.27 -66.79
N ALA A 43 6.34 -7.23 -66.29
CA ALA A 43 6.61 -5.79 -66.62
C ALA A 43 5.49 -4.80 -66.19
N ALA A 44 5.95 -3.78 -65.43
CA ALA A 44 5.59 -2.35 -65.38
C ALA A 44 4.17 -1.83 -65.00
N GLY A 45 4.12 -0.99 -63.95
CA GLY A 45 3.02 -0.01 -63.72
C GLY A 45 2.95 0.69 -62.34
N ASN A 46 3.65 1.85 -62.23
CA ASN A 46 3.41 3.06 -61.40
C ASN A 46 3.43 3.09 -59.83
N PRO A 47 3.83 4.25 -59.22
CA PRO A 47 4.37 4.34 -57.86
C PRO A 47 3.45 5.11 -56.87
N GLN A 48 3.26 4.56 -55.67
CA GLN A 48 3.08 5.27 -54.37
C GLN A 48 2.58 4.27 -53.31
N GLN A 49 3.50 3.64 -52.57
CA GLN A 49 3.24 3.00 -51.27
C GLN A 49 4.60 2.66 -50.62
N ARG A 50 5.09 3.53 -49.72
CA ARG A 50 6.26 3.24 -48.87
C ARG A 50 5.79 2.61 -47.54
N ARG A 51 6.19 1.37 -47.34
CA ARG A 51 6.07 0.60 -46.09
C ARG A 51 7.04 1.16 -45.02
N LYS A 52 6.60 1.13 -43.76
CA LYS A 52 7.34 1.55 -42.55
C LYS A 52 8.53 0.61 -42.25
N ALA A 53 9.64 1.19 -41.80
CA ALA A 53 10.81 0.51 -41.25
C ALA A 53 10.67 0.31 -39.71
N PRO A 54 11.42 -0.62 -39.09
CA PRO A 54 11.31 -1.03 -37.67
C PRO A 54 12.01 -0.06 -36.67
N PRO A 55 11.77 -0.18 -35.34
CA PRO A 55 12.31 0.71 -34.30
C PRO A 55 13.79 0.46 -33.93
N THR A 56 14.45 1.49 -33.39
CA THR A 56 15.86 1.56 -32.95
C THR A 56 16.13 1.00 -31.54
N PRO A 57 17.34 0.43 -31.28
CA PRO A 57 17.75 -0.20 -30.01
C PRO A 57 18.24 0.77 -28.90
N PRO A 58 18.41 0.29 -27.64
CA PRO A 58 18.41 1.09 -26.40
C PRO A 58 19.69 1.85 -26.02
N SER A 59 20.67 2.02 -26.90
CA SER A 59 22.01 2.45 -26.49
C SER A 59 22.22 3.97 -26.48
N TRP A 60 21.29 4.83 -26.02
CA TRP A 60 21.38 6.32 -26.09
C TRP A 60 20.76 7.11 -24.88
N HIS A 61 21.13 6.87 -23.61
CA HIS A 61 21.16 7.93 -22.53
C HIS A 61 22.36 7.87 -21.53
N THR A 62 22.92 9.06 -21.21
CA THR A 62 24.09 9.42 -20.36
C THR A 62 23.84 9.36 -18.83
N PRO A 63 24.86 9.59 -17.98
CA PRO A 63 24.77 9.38 -16.52
C PRO A 63 25.20 10.53 -15.58
N GLU A 64 24.99 10.35 -14.25
CA GLU A 64 25.60 11.14 -13.15
C GLU A 64 26.63 10.35 -12.28
N ALA A 65 27.24 11.07 -11.33
CA ALA A 65 28.65 11.14 -10.94
C ALA A 65 29.05 10.53 -9.56
N GLY A 66 30.36 10.49 -9.30
CA GLY A 66 30.95 10.36 -7.96
C GLY A 66 32.48 10.18 -7.94
N GLY A 67 33.24 11.25 -7.66
CA GLY A 67 34.59 11.20 -7.05
C GLY A 67 35.83 11.40 -7.94
N ASP A 68 36.11 12.65 -8.31
CA ASP A 68 37.47 13.17 -8.56
C ASP A 68 38.01 13.70 -7.21
N PRO A 69 39.09 13.13 -6.64
CA PRO A 69 39.59 13.56 -5.33
C PRO A 69 40.32 14.91 -5.31
N PHE A 70 40.66 15.53 -6.44
CA PHE A 70 41.35 16.83 -6.45
C PHE A 70 40.82 17.87 -7.45
N ALA A 71 39.80 17.57 -8.25
CA ALA A 71 38.99 18.55 -8.98
C ALA A 71 39.80 19.61 -9.77
N HIS A 72 41.00 19.27 -10.27
CA HIS A 72 41.93 20.24 -10.84
C HIS A 72 41.96 20.24 -12.39
N GLY A 73 41.71 19.11 -13.06
CA GLY A 73 41.69 19.05 -14.54
C GLY A 73 40.42 19.63 -15.16
N LEU A 74 39.27 19.33 -14.57
CA LEU A 74 37.95 19.81 -15.02
C LEU A 74 37.81 21.33 -14.90
N ALA A 75 38.41 21.93 -13.88
CA ALA A 75 38.50 23.39 -13.69
C ALA A 75 39.53 24.05 -14.63
N SER A 76 40.61 23.35 -15.04
CA SER A 76 41.67 23.90 -15.89
C SER A 76 41.33 23.86 -17.39
N LEU A 77 40.67 22.80 -17.89
CA LEU A 77 40.31 22.71 -19.31
C LEU A 77 39.01 23.48 -19.63
N ALA A 78 38.07 23.55 -18.68
CA ALA A 78 36.95 24.48 -18.78
C ALA A 78 37.43 25.94 -18.78
N ALA A 79 38.48 26.26 -18.00
CA ALA A 79 39.15 27.56 -18.02
C ALA A 79 39.90 27.84 -19.33
N MET A 80 40.59 26.87 -19.94
CA MET A 80 41.26 27.05 -21.25
C MET A 80 40.27 27.24 -22.41
N VAL A 81 39.18 26.46 -22.46
CA VAL A 81 38.19 26.58 -23.53
C VAL A 81 37.37 27.86 -23.39
N ALA A 82 37.03 28.30 -22.17
CA ALA A 82 36.41 29.62 -21.95
C ALA A 82 37.38 30.80 -22.23
N LEU A 83 38.68 30.65 -21.95
CA LEU A 83 39.74 31.61 -22.30
C LEU A 83 39.99 31.70 -23.81
N GLN A 84 39.86 30.60 -24.55
CA GLN A 84 40.03 30.58 -26.01
C GLN A 84 38.79 31.17 -26.73
N MET A 85 37.59 30.93 -26.18
CA MET A 85 36.34 31.60 -26.57
C MET A 85 36.32 33.11 -26.27
N THR A 86 37.14 33.60 -25.33
CA THR A 86 37.36 35.03 -25.04
C THR A 86 38.58 35.62 -25.77
N ALA A 87 39.54 34.80 -26.22
CA ALA A 87 40.75 35.24 -26.92
C ALA A 87 40.58 35.39 -28.45
N GLU A 88 39.70 34.62 -29.09
CA GLU A 88 39.49 34.68 -30.56
C GLU A 88 38.33 35.60 -30.98
N GLY A 89 37.70 36.31 -30.03
CA GLY A 89 36.72 37.37 -30.34
C GLY A 89 35.42 36.90 -31.01
N GLU A 90 35.12 35.60 -31.09
CA GLU A 90 33.94 35.10 -31.82
C GLU A 90 32.63 35.08 -31.01
N LEU A 91 32.61 35.62 -29.77
CA LEU A 91 31.35 36.03 -29.14
C LEU A 91 30.84 37.37 -29.71
N LEU A 92 31.71 38.13 -30.40
CA LEU A 92 31.34 39.39 -31.06
C LEU A 92 30.60 39.17 -32.39
N GLU A 93 30.81 38.09 -33.16
CA GLU A 93 30.09 37.91 -34.45
C GLU A 93 28.61 37.49 -34.27
N ILE A 94 28.29 36.77 -33.18
CA ILE A 94 26.90 36.44 -32.84
C ILE A 94 26.18 37.66 -32.23
N MET A 95 26.92 38.57 -31.57
CA MET A 95 26.41 39.89 -31.19
C MET A 95 26.37 40.88 -32.38
N GLN A 96 27.22 40.72 -33.40
CA GLN A 96 27.29 41.58 -34.59
C GLN A 96 26.38 41.16 -35.75
N ARG A 97 25.71 40.00 -35.73
CA ARG A 97 24.48 39.84 -36.55
C ARG A 97 23.24 40.45 -35.91
N GLY A 98 23.37 41.07 -34.74
CA GLY A 98 22.51 42.16 -34.28
C GLY A 98 22.95 43.56 -34.74
N LEU A 99 24.12 43.70 -35.38
CA LEU A 99 24.77 44.96 -35.77
C LEU A 99 25.63 44.76 -37.03
N GLU A 100 25.17 44.82 -38.28
CA GLU A 100 24.18 45.68 -38.91
C GLU A 100 24.07 45.19 -40.38
N HIS A 101 23.31 45.89 -41.21
CA HIS A 101 23.77 46.12 -42.58
C HIS A 101 25.31 46.28 -42.64
N GLY A 102 26.02 45.36 -43.31
CA GLY A 102 27.45 45.58 -43.63
C GLY A 102 28.32 44.33 -43.64
N GLY A 103 28.58 43.83 -44.85
CA GLY A 103 29.70 43.00 -45.31
C GLY A 103 30.72 42.36 -44.36
N GLY A 104 30.89 41.04 -44.53
CA GLY A 104 32.21 40.43 -44.80
C GLY A 104 32.85 39.52 -43.74
N SER A 105 32.93 38.20 -44.05
CA SER A 105 33.99 37.23 -43.70
C SER A 105 34.36 37.06 -42.21
N SER A 106 33.97 35.99 -41.50
CA SER A 106 34.49 34.61 -41.70
C SER A 106 33.69 33.56 -40.91
N ALA A 107 33.05 32.59 -41.57
CA ALA A 107 32.24 31.58 -40.88
C ALA A 107 33.07 30.33 -40.52
N GLY A 108 33.55 30.24 -39.28
CA GLY A 108 33.87 28.97 -38.63
C GLY A 108 32.60 28.13 -38.39
N PRO A 109 32.72 26.81 -38.11
CA PRO A 109 31.58 25.97 -37.77
C PRO A 109 30.90 26.48 -36.49
N THR A 110 29.62 26.88 -36.59
CA THR A 110 28.83 27.34 -35.45
C THR A 110 28.24 26.15 -34.70
N TYR A 111 28.85 25.79 -33.57
CA TYR A 111 28.39 24.70 -32.72
C TYR A 111 27.15 25.12 -31.91
N ASN A 112 26.15 24.25 -31.84
CA ASN A 112 25.07 24.42 -30.85
C ASN A 112 25.53 23.90 -29.47
N ALA A 113 24.87 24.35 -28.40
CA ALA A 113 25.24 23.98 -27.02
C ALA A 113 25.29 22.46 -26.79
N ASP A 114 24.42 21.72 -27.48
CA ASP A 114 24.35 20.25 -27.40
C ASP A 114 25.53 19.55 -28.10
N GLY A 115 25.98 20.06 -29.26
CA GLY A 115 27.13 19.56 -30.00
C GLY A 115 28.46 19.89 -29.31
N LEU A 116 28.57 21.09 -28.73
CA LEU A 116 29.70 21.47 -27.89
C LEU A 116 29.81 20.59 -26.63
N SER A 117 28.66 20.26 -26.02
CA SER A 117 28.60 19.35 -24.87
C SER A 117 29.09 17.94 -25.22
N LEU A 118 28.72 17.40 -26.39
CA LEU A 118 29.17 16.09 -26.87
C LEU A 118 30.70 16.07 -27.12
N LEU A 119 31.24 17.13 -27.70
CA LEU A 119 32.66 17.25 -28.01
C LEU A 119 33.52 17.36 -26.74
N LEU A 120 33.06 18.13 -25.74
CA LEU A 120 33.72 18.23 -24.42
C LEU A 120 33.72 16.90 -23.66
N GLN A 121 32.63 16.13 -23.73
CA GLN A 121 32.56 14.81 -23.10
C GLN A 121 33.51 13.79 -23.74
N HIS A 122 33.70 13.85 -25.06
CA HIS A 122 34.66 13.00 -25.77
C HIS A 122 36.11 13.35 -25.39
N GLN A 123 36.45 14.64 -25.34
CA GLN A 123 37.79 15.11 -24.97
C GLN A 123 38.16 14.74 -23.53
N LEU A 124 37.22 14.84 -22.58
CA LEU A 124 37.46 14.41 -21.19
C LEU A 124 37.74 12.89 -21.07
N CYS A 125 37.13 12.06 -21.93
CA CYS A 125 37.41 10.62 -21.95
C CYS A 125 38.80 10.28 -22.50
N VAL A 126 39.27 11.04 -23.49
CA VAL A 126 40.62 10.87 -24.07
C VAL A 126 41.69 11.33 -23.08
N LEU A 127 41.51 12.49 -22.44
CA LEU A 127 42.44 13.01 -21.43
C LEU A 127 42.55 12.09 -20.20
N ALA A 128 41.41 11.55 -19.72
CA ALA A 128 41.43 10.59 -18.62
C ALA A 128 42.20 9.30 -18.95
N TYR A 129 42.22 8.89 -20.23
CA TYR A 129 43.01 7.75 -20.69
C TYR A 129 44.51 8.07 -20.79
N GLU A 130 44.87 9.26 -21.27
CA GLU A 130 46.26 9.72 -21.37
C GLU A 130 46.90 9.92 -19.99
N ASP A 131 46.18 10.49 -19.02
CA ASP A 131 46.66 10.64 -17.63
C ASP A 131 46.91 9.28 -16.96
N LEU A 132 46.04 8.29 -17.20
CA LEU A 132 46.22 6.91 -16.71
C LEU A 132 47.43 6.20 -17.34
N LEU A 133 47.74 6.49 -18.61
CA LEU A 133 48.96 6.00 -19.25
C LEU A 133 50.21 6.69 -18.69
N GLN A 134 50.15 7.97 -18.35
CA GLN A 134 51.28 8.69 -17.74
C GLN A 134 51.58 8.18 -16.31
N GLU A 135 50.57 7.81 -15.52
CA GLU A 135 50.76 7.14 -14.23
C GLU A 135 51.45 5.78 -14.35
N GLN A 136 51.18 5.01 -15.42
CA GLN A 136 51.89 3.75 -15.71
C GLN A 136 53.37 3.98 -16.05
N VAL A 137 53.71 5.11 -16.70
CA VAL A 137 55.09 5.44 -17.05
C VAL A 137 55.86 6.00 -15.85
N ALA A 138 55.20 6.79 -14.99
CA ALA A 138 55.80 7.38 -13.79
C ALA A 138 56.14 6.35 -12.69
N SER A 139 55.47 5.19 -12.68
CA SER A 139 55.68 4.08 -11.73
C SER A 139 56.86 3.17 -12.10
N GLY A 140 57.67 3.53 -13.12
CA GLY A 140 59.02 2.99 -13.31
C GLY A 140 59.07 1.53 -13.77
N GLY A 141 58.08 1.05 -14.53
CA GLY A 141 58.17 -0.20 -15.29
C GLY A 141 58.42 -1.48 -14.49
N ALA A 142 58.23 -1.47 -13.17
CA ALA A 142 58.22 -2.69 -12.37
C ALA A 142 56.86 -3.37 -12.57
N VAL A 143 56.89 -4.46 -13.34
CA VAL A 143 55.75 -5.30 -13.69
C VAL A 143 55.07 -5.80 -12.41
N GLY A 144 53.92 -5.22 -12.05
CA GLY A 144 53.23 -5.55 -10.80
C GLY A 144 52.10 -4.64 -10.31
N SER A 145 51.77 -3.52 -10.97
CA SER A 145 50.59 -2.70 -10.61
C SER A 145 49.69 -2.46 -11.81
N THR A 146 48.79 -3.42 -12.03
CA THR A 146 47.67 -3.35 -12.97
C THR A 146 46.78 -2.14 -12.66
N LEU A 147 46.37 -1.38 -13.69
CA LEU A 147 45.23 -0.46 -13.60
C LEU A 147 44.13 -1.08 -12.74
N SER A 148 43.64 -0.37 -11.72
CA SER A 148 42.60 -0.93 -10.86
C SER A 148 41.39 -1.31 -11.72
N ALA A 149 40.75 -2.46 -11.43
CA ALA A 149 39.56 -2.90 -12.15
C ALA A 149 38.47 -1.82 -12.14
N ALA A 150 38.40 -1.02 -11.07
CA ALA A 150 37.52 0.13 -10.94
C ALA A 150 37.85 1.27 -11.93
N SER A 151 39.14 1.57 -12.16
CA SER A 151 39.59 2.59 -13.12
C SER A 151 39.32 2.16 -14.57
N LEU A 152 39.60 0.89 -14.89
CA LEU A 152 39.27 0.30 -16.21
C LEU A 152 37.76 0.29 -16.44
N GLU A 153 36.98 -0.02 -15.40
CA GLU A 153 35.53 -0.04 -15.46
C GLU A 153 34.91 1.36 -15.51
N LEU A 154 35.50 2.36 -14.87
CA LEU A 154 35.12 3.78 -15.01
C LEU A 154 35.33 4.25 -16.46
N LEU A 155 36.48 3.94 -17.07
CA LEU A 155 36.75 4.23 -18.48
C LEU A 155 35.78 3.52 -19.44
N MET A 156 35.47 2.25 -19.17
CA MET A 156 34.49 1.47 -19.94
C MET A 156 33.05 1.98 -19.76
N ARG A 157 32.69 2.45 -18.56
CA ARG A 157 31.38 3.07 -18.30
C ARG A 157 31.29 4.43 -18.98
N SER A 158 32.32 5.26 -18.93
CA SER A 158 32.38 6.57 -19.59
C SER A 158 32.28 6.44 -21.12
N THR A 159 33.01 5.51 -21.74
CA THR A 159 32.89 5.22 -23.19
C THR A 159 31.54 4.63 -23.59
N ARG A 160 30.92 3.77 -22.76
CA ARG A 160 29.54 3.27 -22.98
C ARG A 160 28.46 4.33 -22.78
N ARG A 161 28.70 5.30 -21.90
CA ARG A 161 27.80 6.44 -21.63
C ARG A 161 27.91 7.51 -22.71
N LEU A 162 29.09 7.69 -23.31
CA LEU A 162 29.31 8.53 -24.50
C LEU A 162 28.65 7.92 -25.76
N SER A 163 28.82 6.61 -25.96
CA SER A 163 28.14 5.86 -27.02
C SER A 163 26.62 5.78 -26.80
N ALA A 164 26.20 6.10 -25.58
CA ALA A 164 24.81 6.24 -25.18
C ALA A 164 24.38 7.67 -24.85
N SER A 165 24.79 8.71 -25.55
CA SER A 165 24.22 10.06 -25.33
C SER A 165 22.72 10.16 -25.70
N SER A 166 21.97 11.15 -25.20
CA SER A 166 20.53 11.35 -25.52
C SER A 166 20.28 11.61 -27.01
N PRO A 167 19.13 11.26 -27.61
CA PRO A 167 18.79 11.63 -28.99
C PRO A 167 18.80 13.14 -29.27
N ARG A 168 18.67 14.00 -28.23
CA ARG A 168 18.84 15.47 -28.35
C ARG A 168 20.31 15.87 -28.52
N LEU A 169 21.22 15.29 -27.73
CA LEU A 169 22.68 15.48 -27.86
C LEU A 169 23.21 14.88 -29.18
N ALA A 170 22.66 13.74 -29.60
CA ALA A 170 22.90 13.12 -30.91
C ALA A 170 22.49 14.00 -32.09
N ARG A 171 21.36 14.71 -31.97
CA ARG A 171 20.90 15.70 -32.98
C ARG A 171 21.81 16.93 -32.98
N GLY A 172 22.37 17.31 -31.83
CA GLY A 172 23.43 18.31 -31.71
C GLY A 172 24.68 17.96 -32.53
N ALA A 173 25.03 16.67 -32.63
CA ALA A 173 26.17 16.17 -33.42
C ALA A 173 26.04 16.40 -34.94
N VAL A 174 24.83 16.65 -35.46
CA VAL A 174 24.61 17.00 -36.88
C VAL A 174 25.22 18.37 -37.21
N SER A 175 25.50 19.19 -36.20
CA SER A 175 26.24 20.46 -36.34
C SER A 175 27.77 20.32 -36.31
N LEU A 176 28.31 19.12 -36.04
CA LEU A 176 29.75 18.83 -36.08
C LEU A 176 30.20 18.49 -37.50
N ALA A 177 31.44 18.84 -37.86
CA ALA A 177 31.94 18.53 -39.20
C ALA A 177 32.16 17.01 -39.36
N PRO A 178 31.89 16.43 -40.55
CA PRO A 178 32.07 14.99 -40.78
C PRO A 178 33.47 14.45 -40.46
N SER A 179 34.52 15.28 -40.63
CA SER A 179 35.91 14.94 -40.29
C SER A 179 36.15 14.82 -38.78
N GLU A 180 35.43 15.61 -37.97
CA GLU A 180 35.52 15.56 -36.50
C GLU A 180 34.82 14.32 -35.97
N LEU A 181 33.68 13.97 -36.56
CA LEU A 181 32.92 12.77 -36.25
C LEU A 181 33.71 11.49 -36.58
N ASP A 182 34.42 11.47 -37.71
CA ASP A 182 35.30 10.37 -38.11
C ASP A 182 36.59 10.31 -37.25
N GLY A 183 37.12 11.48 -36.85
CA GLY A 183 38.22 11.58 -35.90
C GLY A 183 37.86 11.03 -34.51
N MET A 184 36.68 11.37 -34.00
CA MET A 184 36.16 10.85 -32.73
C MET A 184 35.95 9.33 -32.78
N LEU A 185 35.40 8.81 -33.88
CA LEU A 185 35.23 7.38 -34.12
C LEU A 185 36.57 6.63 -34.20
N THR A 186 37.57 7.24 -34.81
CA THR A 186 38.91 6.66 -34.92
C THR A 186 39.59 6.61 -33.54
N GLN A 187 39.52 7.69 -32.76
CA GLN A 187 40.06 7.73 -31.39
C GLN A 187 39.38 6.71 -30.46
N LEU A 188 38.05 6.56 -30.56
CA LEU A 188 37.31 5.54 -29.80
C LEU A 188 37.72 4.11 -30.18
N ARG A 189 37.99 3.85 -31.45
CA ARG A 189 38.49 2.54 -31.91
C ARG A 189 39.90 2.27 -31.39
N THR A 190 40.78 3.26 -31.41
CA THR A 190 42.14 3.16 -30.86
C THR A 190 42.11 2.90 -29.35
N LEU A 191 41.24 3.60 -28.63
CA LEU A 191 41.05 3.44 -27.18
C LEU A 191 40.46 2.07 -26.82
N SER A 192 39.50 1.58 -27.61
CA SER A 192 38.97 0.22 -27.48
C SER A 192 40.02 -0.85 -27.77
N GLY A 193 40.92 -0.62 -28.73
CA GLY A 193 42.04 -1.51 -29.04
C GLY A 193 43.02 -1.60 -27.88
N ALA A 194 43.43 -0.46 -27.34
CA ALA A 194 44.39 -0.41 -26.24
C ALA A 194 43.86 -0.99 -24.91
N ILE A 195 42.54 -0.89 -24.65
CA ILE A 195 41.89 -1.60 -23.54
C ILE A 195 41.91 -3.12 -23.76
N GLY A 196 41.77 -3.57 -25.01
CA GLY A 196 41.91 -4.97 -25.40
C GLY A 196 43.33 -5.49 -25.19
N ASP A 197 44.33 -4.70 -25.56
CA ASP A 197 45.75 -5.05 -25.39
C ASP A 197 46.15 -5.09 -23.90
N ALA A 198 45.67 -4.14 -23.08
CA ALA A 198 45.85 -4.15 -21.63
C ALA A 198 45.24 -5.42 -20.98
N LYS A 199 44.11 -5.91 -21.50
CA LYS A 199 43.47 -7.15 -21.06
C LYS A 199 44.27 -8.40 -21.44
N ALA A 200 44.93 -8.38 -22.60
CA ALA A 200 45.81 -9.46 -23.04
C ALA A 200 47.06 -9.59 -22.15
N VAL A 201 47.64 -8.48 -21.69
CA VAL A 201 48.78 -8.49 -20.74
C VAL A 201 48.38 -9.14 -19.40
N VAL A 202 47.20 -8.82 -18.86
CA VAL A 202 46.68 -9.40 -17.60
C VAL A 202 46.42 -10.92 -17.71
N THR A 203 46.08 -11.42 -18.90
CA THR A 203 45.82 -12.85 -19.14
C THR A 203 47.07 -13.67 -19.43
N THR A 204 48.23 -13.04 -19.64
CA THR A 204 49.46 -13.74 -20.04
C THR A 204 50.42 -14.01 -18.85
N GLU A 205 50.32 -13.26 -17.74
CA GLU A 205 51.14 -13.49 -16.53
C GLU A 205 50.51 -14.43 -15.48
N LEU A 206 49.25 -14.84 -15.66
CA LEU A 206 48.58 -15.83 -14.83
C LEU A 206 48.17 -17.02 -15.70
N GLY A 207 48.92 -18.12 -15.59
CA GLY A 207 48.68 -19.32 -16.38
C GLY A 207 47.28 -19.94 -16.20
N PRO A 208 46.87 -20.84 -17.11
CA PRO A 208 45.52 -21.42 -17.14
C PRO A 208 45.31 -22.43 -16.01
N ILE A 209 44.18 -22.33 -15.30
CA ILE A 209 43.73 -23.36 -14.37
C ILE A 209 43.26 -24.57 -15.18
N THR A 210 43.86 -25.72 -14.94
CA THR A 210 43.49 -27.01 -15.56
C THR A 210 42.21 -27.58 -14.93
N PRO A 211 41.27 -28.12 -15.74
CA PRO A 211 40.08 -28.82 -15.24
C PRO A 211 40.43 -30.24 -14.74
N PRO A 212 39.63 -30.84 -13.84
CA PRO A 212 39.88 -32.21 -13.36
C PRO A 212 39.61 -33.27 -14.45
N PRO A 213 40.24 -34.47 -14.36
CA PRO A 213 40.13 -35.49 -15.39
C PRO A 213 38.75 -36.12 -15.40
N MET A 214 38.08 -36.02 -16.54
CA MET A 214 36.89 -36.77 -16.91
C MET A 214 37.34 -37.88 -17.86
N ASP A 215 37.16 -39.14 -17.49
CA ASP A 215 37.04 -40.23 -18.44
C ASP A 215 35.62 -40.81 -18.37
N GLU A 216 35.01 -40.83 -19.56
CA GLU A 216 33.73 -41.43 -19.96
C GLU A 216 32.49 -40.97 -19.17
N VAL A 217 31.52 -40.27 -19.76
CA VAL A 217 30.69 -40.79 -20.84
C VAL A 217 30.01 -39.63 -21.60
N ARG A 218 30.26 -39.66 -22.92
CA ARG A 218 29.37 -39.47 -24.08
C ARG A 218 28.42 -38.26 -24.08
N GLY A 219 28.82 -37.26 -24.86
CA GLY A 219 27.95 -36.21 -25.38
C GLY A 219 28.32 -35.85 -26.82
N SER A 220 27.90 -36.68 -27.78
CA SER A 220 27.63 -36.23 -29.15
C SER A 220 26.26 -36.81 -29.53
N ALA A 221 25.39 -35.94 -30.02
CA ALA A 221 24.05 -36.31 -30.49
C ALA A 221 24.12 -37.51 -31.44
N THR A 222 23.15 -38.41 -31.33
CA THR A 222 23.03 -39.61 -32.14
C THR A 222 23.12 -39.32 -33.64
N LEU A 223 24.18 -39.85 -34.22
CA LEU A 223 24.23 -40.70 -35.42
C LEU A 223 23.16 -40.43 -36.49
N PRO A 224 23.54 -39.94 -37.68
CA PRO A 224 22.67 -40.08 -38.83
C PRO A 224 22.57 -41.58 -39.15
N TYR A 225 21.32 -42.04 -39.31
CA TYR A 225 20.90 -43.40 -39.66
C TYR A 225 20.67 -44.37 -38.50
N PHE A 226 19.83 -43.96 -37.55
CA PHE A 226 18.70 -44.80 -37.12
C PHE A 226 18.99 -46.20 -36.56
N ASP A 227 19.95 -46.35 -35.67
CA ASP A 227 19.94 -47.51 -34.75
C ASP A 227 19.19 -47.17 -33.45
N ARG A 228 17.85 -47.21 -33.59
CA ARG A 228 16.91 -47.79 -32.61
C ARG A 228 16.66 -47.06 -31.28
N LEU A 229 15.57 -46.29 -31.30
CA LEU A 229 14.47 -46.26 -30.32
C LEU A 229 14.83 -45.82 -28.88
N THR A 230 14.23 -44.67 -28.47
CA THR A 230 14.17 -44.01 -27.14
C THR A 230 15.41 -43.23 -26.67
N ASP A 231 15.42 -41.90 -26.91
CA ASP A 231 15.74 -40.85 -25.92
C ASP A 231 15.51 -39.44 -26.53
N LEU A 232 14.86 -38.55 -25.76
CA LEU A 232 14.47 -37.18 -26.15
C LEU A 232 15.66 -36.20 -26.04
N PRO A 233 15.74 -35.13 -26.86
CA PRO A 233 16.85 -34.17 -26.79
C PRO A 233 16.80 -33.30 -25.53
N ASP A 234 17.99 -33.10 -24.93
CA ASP A 234 18.25 -32.16 -23.84
C ASP A 234 18.00 -30.71 -24.30
N VAL A 235 17.07 -30.06 -23.60
CA VAL A 235 16.60 -28.70 -23.86
C VAL A 235 17.36 -27.67 -23.02
N GLU A 236 18.29 -28.09 -22.14
CA GLU A 236 19.04 -27.20 -21.25
C GLU A 236 19.95 -26.23 -22.01
N GLY A 237 20.47 -26.63 -23.19
CA GLY A 237 21.27 -25.76 -24.07
C GLY A 237 20.47 -24.65 -24.79
N LEU A 238 19.13 -24.66 -24.70
CA LEU A 238 18.26 -23.59 -25.20
C LEU A 238 17.86 -22.59 -24.11
N ALA A 239 18.22 -22.84 -22.84
CA ALA A 239 18.10 -21.84 -21.79
C ALA A 239 19.19 -20.78 -21.99
N GLY A 240 18.80 -19.58 -22.42
CA GLY A 240 19.72 -18.44 -22.50
C GLY A 240 20.44 -18.20 -21.17
N ALA A 241 21.61 -17.55 -21.22
CA ALA A 241 22.45 -17.28 -20.06
C ALA A 241 21.63 -16.90 -18.82
N ALA A 242 21.88 -17.58 -17.69
CA ALA A 242 21.19 -17.33 -16.43
C ALA A 242 21.23 -15.83 -16.11
N ARG A 243 20.04 -15.21 -16.01
CA ARG A 243 19.91 -13.80 -15.71
C ARG A 243 20.49 -13.57 -14.32
N GLU A 244 21.36 -12.57 -14.17
CA GLU A 244 21.97 -12.21 -12.89
C GLU A 244 20.86 -12.07 -11.82
N PRO A 245 20.99 -12.74 -10.65
CA PRO A 245 19.95 -12.74 -9.65
C PRO A 245 19.71 -11.29 -9.19
N PRO A 246 18.44 -10.85 -9.07
CA PRO A 246 18.17 -9.49 -8.67
C PRO A 246 18.64 -9.26 -7.22
N VAL A 247 19.43 -8.20 -7.01
CA VAL A 247 19.91 -7.80 -5.68
C VAL A 247 18.74 -7.34 -4.83
N VAL A 248 18.52 -8.01 -3.69
CA VAL A 248 17.52 -7.59 -2.70
C VAL A 248 18.14 -6.53 -1.79
N LEU A 249 17.63 -5.30 -1.88
CA LEU A 249 18.02 -4.20 -1.01
C LEU A 249 17.34 -4.35 0.36
N PRO A 250 18.08 -4.14 1.47
CA PRO A 250 17.50 -4.14 2.80
C PRO A 250 16.35 -3.14 2.95
N ILE A 251 15.28 -3.57 3.63
CA ILE A 251 14.12 -2.75 3.95
C ILE A 251 14.07 -2.56 5.47
N GLN A 252 14.16 -1.31 5.90
CA GLN A 252 14.09 -0.92 7.31
C GLN A 252 12.78 -0.19 7.58
N LEU A 253 11.76 -0.90 8.07
CA LEU A 253 10.47 -0.30 8.43
C LEU A 253 10.55 0.56 9.70
N SER A 254 11.54 0.30 10.57
CA SER A 254 11.75 1.00 11.85
C SER A 254 12.33 2.41 11.71
N VAL A 255 12.69 2.84 10.50
CA VAL A 255 13.22 4.19 10.24
C VAL A 255 12.14 5.27 10.39
N VAL A 256 10.86 4.90 10.25
CA VAL A 256 9.74 5.81 10.47
C VAL A 256 9.58 6.01 11.98
N PRO A 257 9.61 7.26 12.48
CA PRO A 257 9.51 7.53 13.91
C PRO A 257 8.11 7.23 14.45
N ASP A 258 8.01 6.88 15.73
CA ASP A 258 6.72 6.61 16.40
C ASP A 258 5.99 7.90 16.82
N LYS A 259 6.68 9.06 16.83
CA LYS A 259 6.14 10.38 17.22
C LYS A 259 6.81 11.49 16.40
N VAL A 260 6.08 12.59 16.19
CA VAL A 260 6.58 13.80 15.51
C VAL A 260 6.21 15.03 16.32
N GLU A 261 7.14 15.97 16.44
CA GLU A 261 6.92 17.19 17.21
C GLU A 261 6.97 18.45 16.35
N THR A 262 7.67 18.44 15.23
CA THR A 262 7.86 19.61 14.34
C THR A 262 7.44 19.32 12.89
N PHE A 263 7.29 20.35 12.06
CA PHE A 263 7.04 20.16 10.62
C PHE A 263 8.18 19.41 9.92
N ALA A 264 9.43 19.60 10.37
CA ALA A 264 10.58 18.87 9.86
C ALA A 264 10.48 17.37 10.20
N ASP A 265 10.05 17.02 11.41
CA ASP A 265 9.84 15.62 11.81
C ASP A 265 8.75 14.97 10.95
N VAL A 266 7.67 15.70 10.66
CA VAL A 266 6.62 15.22 9.74
C VAL A 266 7.18 15.01 8.34
N SER A 267 7.94 15.98 7.79
CA SER A 267 8.55 15.85 6.47
C SER A 267 9.48 14.64 6.40
N ASN A 268 10.36 14.48 7.39
CA ASN A 268 11.25 13.33 7.52
C ASN A 268 10.48 12.01 7.61
N ALA A 269 9.45 11.93 8.44
CA ALA A 269 8.63 10.72 8.58
C ALA A 269 7.94 10.34 7.25
N LEU A 270 7.34 11.31 6.55
CA LEU A 270 6.69 11.09 5.26
C LEU A 270 7.70 10.70 4.16
N GLN A 271 8.87 11.35 4.13
CA GLN A 271 9.94 11.04 3.19
C GLN A 271 10.48 9.63 3.41
N GLN A 272 10.84 9.28 4.65
CA GLN A 272 11.36 7.95 4.99
C GLN A 272 10.34 6.85 4.68
N ALA A 273 9.06 7.08 5.01
CA ALA A 273 7.98 6.16 4.63
C ALA A 273 7.87 6.00 3.11
N THR A 274 8.04 7.08 2.34
CA THR A 274 8.02 7.04 0.87
C THR A 274 9.17 6.23 0.30
N VAL A 275 10.39 6.42 0.82
CA VAL A 275 11.59 5.66 0.40
C VAL A 275 11.39 4.17 0.67
N VAL A 276 10.94 3.82 1.88
CA VAL A 276 10.65 2.43 2.28
C VAL A 276 9.56 1.82 1.40
N CYS A 277 8.47 2.55 1.14
CA CYS A 277 7.41 2.09 0.25
C CYS A 277 7.88 1.92 -1.20
N THR A 278 8.85 2.72 -1.64
CA THR A 278 9.45 2.61 -2.97
C THR A 278 10.32 1.36 -3.07
N LEU A 279 11.16 1.08 -2.08
CA LEU A 279 11.94 -0.16 -1.99
C LEU A 279 11.03 -1.39 -2.02
N LEU A 280 9.97 -1.39 -1.22
CA LEU A 280 8.97 -2.47 -1.20
C LEU A 280 8.27 -2.63 -2.56
N ALA A 281 7.84 -1.53 -3.19
CA ALA A 281 7.16 -1.56 -4.48
C ALA A 281 8.05 -2.10 -5.60
N ASN A 282 9.34 -1.74 -5.61
CA ASN A 282 10.29 -2.17 -6.63
C ASN A 282 10.77 -3.61 -6.42
N GLN A 283 10.72 -4.11 -5.18
CA GLN A 283 11.13 -5.47 -4.82
C GLN A 283 9.94 -6.40 -4.53
N ARG A 284 8.72 -6.04 -4.93
CA ARG A 284 7.47 -6.78 -4.65
C ARG A 284 7.42 -8.23 -5.18
N GLY A 285 8.28 -8.58 -6.14
CA GLY A 285 8.42 -9.97 -6.61
C GLY A 285 9.48 -10.79 -5.84
N LEU A 286 10.24 -10.15 -4.96
CA LEU A 286 11.34 -10.72 -4.19
C LEU A 286 11.07 -10.70 -2.68
N VAL A 287 10.34 -9.68 -2.24
CA VAL A 287 9.97 -9.48 -0.84
C VAL A 287 8.54 -9.93 -0.65
N GLN A 288 8.35 -10.96 0.17
CA GLN A 288 7.03 -11.43 0.56
C GLN A 288 6.26 -10.33 1.29
N ASN A 289 4.93 -10.33 1.12
CA ASN A 289 4.03 -9.44 1.85
C ASN A 289 4.30 -7.94 1.61
N SER A 290 4.87 -7.57 0.46
CA SER A 290 5.25 -6.18 0.14
C SER A 290 4.07 -5.20 0.11
N TYR A 291 2.91 -5.62 -0.41
CA TYR A 291 1.68 -4.82 -0.41
C TYR A 291 1.14 -4.64 1.01
N ALA A 292 1.09 -5.71 1.80
CA ALA A 292 0.59 -5.66 3.17
C ALA A 292 1.49 -4.81 4.09
N LEU A 293 2.82 -4.93 3.97
CA LEU A 293 3.78 -4.12 4.71
C LEU A 293 3.65 -2.62 4.39
N ARG A 294 3.48 -2.26 3.11
CA ARG A 294 3.22 -0.86 2.70
C ARG A 294 1.92 -0.33 3.28
N ALA A 295 0.84 -1.10 3.18
CA ALA A 295 -0.46 -0.69 3.71
C ALA A 295 -0.42 -0.52 5.23
N ALA A 296 0.24 -1.42 5.97
CA ALA A 296 0.39 -1.32 7.42
C ALA A 296 1.27 -0.12 7.83
N LEU A 297 2.40 0.12 7.16
CA LEU A 297 3.28 1.26 7.43
C LEU A 297 2.55 2.60 7.25
N ILE A 298 1.84 2.76 6.13
CA ILE A 298 1.13 4.00 5.82
C ILE A 298 -0.07 4.19 6.77
N THR A 299 -0.76 3.11 7.14
CA THR A 299 -1.83 3.16 8.15
C THR A 299 -1.28 3.65 9.49
N HIS A 300 -0.17 3.08 9.95
CA HIS A 300 0.51 3.49 11.18
C HIS A 300 0.90 4.99 11.13
N LEU A 301 1.46 5.43 10.00
CA LEU A 301 1.89 6.81 9.80
C LEU A 301 0.73 7.81 9.93
N PHE A 302 -0.41 7.59 9.27
CA PHE A 302 -1.51 8.57 9.23
C PHE A 302 -2.55 8.43 10.36
N VAL A 303 -2.53 7.33 11.11
CA VAL A 303 -3.46 7.11 12.23
C VAL A 303 -2.78 7.32 13.58
N ARG A 304 -1.46 7.12 13.69
CA ARG A 304 -0.74 7.15 14.98
C ARG A 304 0.43 8.12 15.06
N VAL A 305 1.13 8.36 13.95
CA VAL A 305 2.34 9.20 13.96
C VAL A 305 2.01 10.65 13.61
N VAL A 306 1.41 10.89 12.43
CA VAL A 306 1.06 12.23 11.95
C VAL A 306 -0.20 12.72 12.67
N PRO A 307 -0.15 13.85 13.41
CA PRO A 307 -1.32 14.36 14.11
C PRO A 307 -2.44 14.73 13.15
N LEU A 308 -3.68 14.34 13.45
CA LEU A 308 -4.85 14.80 12.70
C LEU A 308 -5.20 16.25 13.07
N PRO A 309 -5.75 17.05 12.13
CA PRO A 309 -6.17 18.41 12.44
C PRO A 309 -7.39 18.41 13.37
N LEU A 310 -7.35 19.27 14.39
CA LEU A 310 -8.48 19.49 15.28
C LEU A 310 -9.52 20.42 14.64
N ALA A 311 -10.78 20.08 14.89
CA ALA A 311 -11.96 20.84 14.47
C ALA A 311 -11.96 22.29 14.95
N MET A 312 -12.52 23.22 14.17
CA MET A 312 -12.51 24.67 14.45
C MET A 312 -13.17 25.03 15.78
N SER A 313 -14.22 24.30 16.16
CA SER A 313 -15.00 24.46 17.39
C SER A 313 -14.28 23.92 18.62
N ASN A 314 -13.16 23.21 18.46
CA ASN A 314 -12.38 22.71 19.59
C ASN A 314 -11.72 23.88 20.35
N THR A 315 -12.10 24.07 21.62
CA THR A 315 -11.62 25.17 22.48
C THR A 315 -10.11 25.13 22.71
N GLY A 316 -9.50 23.95 22.68
CA GLY A 316 -8.06 23.74 22.82
C GLY A 316 -7.28 23.87 21.51
N ARG A 317 -7.93 24.12 20.35
CA ARG A 317 -7.30 24.08 19.02
C ARG A 317 -6.06 24.96 18.91
N ALA A 318 -6.09 26.20 19.40
CA ALA A 318 -4.96 27.13 19.28
C ALA A 318 -3.72 26.68 20.08
N LEU A 319 -3.90 25.88 21.14
CA LEU A 319 -2.84 25.40 22.03
C LEU A 319 -2.40 23.97 21.70
N ARG A 320 -3.36 23.10 21.33
CA ARG A 320 -3.17 21.66 21.18
C ARG A 320 -3.07 21.19 19.73
N CYS A 321 -3.64 21.91 18.76
CA CYS A 321 -3.63 21.47 17.36
C CYS A 321 -2.26 21.68 16.72
N PHE A 322 -1.58 20.59 16.35
CA PHE A 322 -0.28 20.64 15.66
C PHE A 322 -0.29 21.61 14.46
N TRP A 323 -1.35 21.57 13.66
CA TRP A 323 -1.48 22.36 12.43
C TRP A 323 -1.95 23.80 12.64
N ASN A 324 -2.44 24.20 13.82
CA ASN A 324 -2.99 25.56 14.04
C ASN A 324 -2.38 26.27 15.25
N ARG A 325 -1.20 25.81 15.68
CA ARG A 325 -0.45 26.39 16.79
C ARG A 325 0.24 27.68 16.37
N LYS A 326 0.01 28.77 17.12
CA LYS A 326 0.53 30.11 16.79
C LYS A 326 2.05 30.24 16.92
N ASP A 327 2.67 29.37 17.71
CA ASP A 327 4.12 29.33 17.94
C ASP A 327 4.88 28.60 16.84
N ARG A 328 4.19 28.13 15.79
CA ARG A 328 4.78 27.39 14.68
C ARG A 328 4.48 28.10 13.37
N SER A 329 5.53 28.44 12.63
CA SER A 329 5.44 28.93 11.27
C SER A 329 5.92 27.85 10.30
N ILE A 330 5.40 27.87 9.07
CA ILE A 330 5.77 26.98 7.99
C ILE A 330 6.33 27.81 6.84
N SER A 331 7.43 27.38 6.22
CA SER A 331 7.92 27.99 4.97
C SER A 331 7.12 27.45 3.78
N HIS A 332 7.11 28.20 2.68
CA HIS A 332 6.49 27.78 1.43
C HIS A 332 7.06 26.44 0.95
N ASP A 333 8.39 26.28 1.02
CA ASP A 333 9.07 25.04 0.60
C ASP A 333 8.66 23.83 1.45
N THR A 334 8.56 24.01 2.77
CA THR A 334 8.10 22.94 3.67
C THR A 334 6.65 22.58 3.37
N GLN A 335 5.79 23.57 3.11
CA GLN A 335 4.40 23.35 2.74
C GLN A 335 4.28 22.53 1.45
N ALA A 336 5.02 22.90 0.41
CA ALA A 336 5.06 22.19 -0.86
C ALA A 336 5.63 20.77 -0.73
N GLU A 337 6.70 20.61 0.06
CA GLU A 337 7.34 19.32 0.32
C GLU A 337 6.37 18.33 1.02
N LEU A 338 5.68 18.77 2.07
CA LEU A 338 4.72 17.93 2.79
C LEU A 338 3.59 17.44 1.86
N LEU A 339 3.02 18.33 1.05
CA LEU A 339 1.96 17.97 0.10
C LEU A 339 2.48 16.97 -0.94
N ARG A 340 3.70 17.17 -1.46
CA ARG A 340 4.34 16.23 -2.38
C ARG A 340 4.47 14.83 -1.76
N TRP A 341 4.97 14.72 -0.53
CA TRP A 341 5.12 13.41 0.12
C TRP A 341 3.77 12.74 0.37
N ILE A 342 2.74 13.48 0.78
CA ILE A 342 1.37 12.97 0.94
C ILE A 342 0.84 12.44 -0.40
N SER A 343 1.08 13.15 -1.51
CA SER A 343 0.70 12.71 -2.86
C SER A 343 1.32 11.36 -3.22
N LEU A 344 2.62 11.20 -2.99
CA LEU A 344 3.35 9.96 -3.29
C LEU A 344 2.85 8.81 -2.40
N LEU A 345 2.69 9.04 -1.10
CA LEU A 345 2.15 8.05 -0.16
C LEU A 345 0.71 7.67 -0.49
N CYS A 346 -0.12 8.62 -0.92
CA CYS A 346 -1.48 8.35 -1.41
C CYS A 346 -1.46 7.36 -2.59
N ARG A 347 -0.55 7.54 -3.57
CA ARG A 347 -0.37 6.59 -4.68
C ARG A 347 0.13 5.22 -4.22
N HIS A 348 1.09 5.19 -3.29
CA HIS A 348 1.58 3.94 -2.70
C HIS A 348 0.46 3.20 -1.97
N TYR A 349 -0.35 3.90 -1.19
CA TYR A 349 -1.46 3.32 -0.42
C TYR A 349 -2.60 2.85 -1.32
N ALA A 350 -2.92 3.61 -2.37
CA ALA A 350 -3.91 3.22 -3.36
C ALA A 350 -3.50 1.95 -4.10
N ALA A 351 -2.26 1.91 -4.61
CA ALA A 351 -1.71 0.71 -5.22
C ALA A 351 -1.64 -0.46 -4.24
N ALA A 352 -1.25 -0.22 -2.98
CA ALA A 352 -1.18 -1.24 -1.95
C ALA A 352 -2.55 -1.85 -1.64
N SER A 353 -3.51 -1.00 -1.25
CA SER A 353 -4.83 -1.40 -0.78
C SER A 353 -5.71 -2.02 -1.86
N LEU A 354 -5.61 -1.58 -3.12
CA LEU A 354 -6.33 -2.18 -4.25
C LEU A 354 -5.71 -3.48 -4.78
N SER A 355 -4.50 -3.81 -4.31
CA SER A 355 -3.87 -5.11 -4.60
C SER A 355 -4.19 -6.16 -3.54
N LEU A 356 -4.78 -5.76 -2.41
CA LEU A 356 -5.14 -6.64 -1.30
C LEU A 356 -6.65 -6.93 -1.32
N PRO A 357 -7.09 -8.14 -0.94
CA PRO A 357 -8.50 -8.46 -0.83
C PRO A 357 -9.15 -7.57 0.24
N LEU A 358 -10.35 -7.06 -0.06
CA LEU A 358 -11.11 -6.23 0.86
C LEU A 358 -11.84 -7.08 1.90
N THR A 359 -11.51 -6.86 3.17
CA THR A 359 -12.32 -7.26 4.32
C THR A 359 -13.07 -6.05 4.87
N VAL A 360 -14.11 -6.27 5.67
CA VAL A 360 -14.91 -5.18 6.28
C VAL A 360 -14.02 -4.27 7.15
N SER A 361 -13.11 -4.85 7.95
CA SER A 361 -12.17 -4.09 8.79
C SER A 361 -11.09 -3.37 7.99
N PHE A 362 -10.54 -3.99 6.94
CA PHE A 362 -9.50 -3.36 6.12
C PHE A 362 -10.06 -2.23 5.27
N ASP A 363 -11.27 -2.38 4.76
CA ASP A 363 -11.96 -1.34 4.03
C ASP A 363 -12.25 -0.10 4.90
N ALA A 364 -12.67 -0.31 6.15
CA ALA A 364 -12.80 0.75 7.14
C ALA A 364 -11.48 1.50 7.37
N THR A 365 -10.39 0.75 7.57
CA THR A 365 -9.05 1.29 7.74
C THR A 365 -8.63 2.10 6.52
N ARG A 366 -8.85 1.55 5.31
CA ARG A 366 -8.54 2.20 4.03
C ARG A 366 -9.23 3.55 3.90
N MET A 367 -10.54 3.60 4.15
CA MET A 367 -11.30 4.84 4.07
C MET A 367 -10.80 5.90 5.06
N ILE A 368 -10.54 5.51 6.31
CA ILE A 368 -10.05 6.43 7.34
C ILE A 368 -8.67 6.97 6.98
N VAL A 369 -7.76 6.13 6.48
CA VAL A 369 -6.42 6.57 6.07
C VAL A 369 -6.47 7.57 4.90
N PHE A 370 -7.30 7.33 3.88
CA PHE A 370 -7.49 8.31 2.80
C PHE A 370 -8.11 9.62 3.31
N ALA A 371 -9.06 9.55 4.25
CA ALA A 371 -9.66 10.72 4.86
C ALA A 371 -8.65 11.49 5.73
N SER A 372 -7.77 10.80 6.45
CA SER A 372 -6.63 11.37 7.17
C SER A 372 -5.67 12.10 6.24
N MET A 373 -5.28 11.49 5.12
CA MET A 373 -4.44 12.13 4.10
C MET A 373 -5.07 13.41 3.56
N ALA A 374 -6.37 13.37 3.23
CA ALA A 374 -7.10 14.53 2.72
C ALA A 374 -7.23 15.64 3.79
N ALA A 375 -7.47 15.28 5.05
CA ALA A 375 -7.57 16.25 6.15
C ALA A 375 -6.23 16.91 6.46
N VAL A 376 -5.14 16.14 6.46
CA VAL A 376 -3.79 16.68 6.64
C VAL A 376 -3.41 17.59 5.47
N ALA A 377 -3.71 17.19 4.23
CA ALA A 377 -3.47 18.02 3.05
C ALA A 377 -4.30 19.32 3.07
N ASP A 378 -5.58 19.25 3.46
CA ASP A 378 -6.46 20.42 3.65
C ASP A 378 -5.90 21.35 4.74
N ALA A 379 -5.46 20.80 5.86
CA ALA A 379 -4.86 21.56 6.96
C ALA A 379 -3.59 22.29 6.52
N ILE A 380 -2.70 21.59 5.79
CA ILE A 380 -1.47 22.17 5.24
C ILE A 380 -1.80 23.30 4.25
N LEU A 381 -2.75 23.08 3.34
CA LEU A 381 -3.12 24.09 2.32
C LEU A 381 -3.74 25.36 2.94
N ARG A 382 -4.36 25.24 4.12
CA ARG A 382 -4.88 26.40 4.87
C ARG A 382 -3.80 27.20 5.59
N LEU A 383 -2.59 26.68 5.75
CA LEU A 383 -1.51 27.40 6.43
C LEU A 383 -1.01 28.54 5.55
N ARG A 384 -0.80 29.69 6.18
CA ARG A 384 -0.12 30.82 5.57
C ARG A 384 1.38 30.65 5.78
N ALA A 385 2.12 30.43 4.69
CA ALA A 385 3.57 30.44 4.74
C ALA A 385 4.08 31.84 5.14
N PHE A 386 5.13 31.90 5.96
CA PHE A 386 5.62 33.17 6.50
C PHE A 386 6.51 33.95 5.53
N ASP A 387 7.12 33.25 4.57
CA ASP A 387 8.09 33.75 3.59
C ASP A 387 7.40 34.14 2.28
N ALA A 388 6.74 33.20 1.62
CA ALA A 388 6.09 33.37 0.32
C ALA A 388 4.76 32.61 0.28
N PRO A 389 3.65 33.18 0.78
CA PRO A 389 2.37 32.48 0.81
C PRO A 389 1.83 32.25 -0.61
N SER A 390 1.50 31.00 -0.93
CA SER A 390 0.82 30.66 -2.19
C SER A 390 -0.54 31.37 -2.30
N LEU A 391 -0.83 31.93 -3.48
CA LEU A 391 -2.13 32.54 -3.76
C LEU A 391 -3.27 31.52 -3.63
N LEU A 392 -3.04 30.26 -4.01
CA LEU A 392 -4.02 29.20 -3.79
C LEU A 392 -4.35 29.07 -2.30
N SER A 393 -3.34 28.98 -1.44
CA SER A 393 -3.52 28.87 0.01
C SER A 393 -4.25 30.08 0.60
N LEU A 394 -3.93 31.30 0.14
CA LEU A 394 -4.59 32.53 0.57
C LEU A 394 -6.07 32.56 0.17
N HIS A 395 -6.40 32.23 -1.08
CA HIS A 395 -7.80 32.17 -1.55
C HIS A 395 -8.57 31.04 -0.88
N TYR A 396 -7.97 29.84 -0.79
CA TYR A 396 -8.57 28.66 -0.19
C TYR A 396 -8.95 28.87 1.28
N SER A 397 -8.04 29.50 2.04
CA SER A 397 -8.25 29.82 3.47
C SER A 397 -9.12 31.05 3.71
N GLY A 398 -9.44 31.84 2.67
CA GLY A 398 -10.17 33.10 2.80
C GLY A 398 -9.34 34.25 3.37
N GLN A 399 -8.01 34.20 3.23
CA GLN A 399 -7.06 35.22 3.72
C GLN A 399 -6.52 36.15 2.61
N ALA A 400 -6.90 35.93 1.35
CA ALA A 400 -6.54 36.79 0.22
C ALA A 400 -7.19 38.18 0.33
N GLU A 401 -6.64 39.16 -0.40
CA GLU A 401 -7.21 40.50 -0.46
C GLU A 401 -8.48 40.53 -1.35
N GLY A 402 -9.51 41.25 -0.91
CA GLY A 402 -10.79 41.39 -1.62
C GLY A 402 -11.95 40.63 -0.98
N PRO A 403 -13.12 40.58 -1.64
CA PRO A 403 -14.29 39.85 -1.13
C PRO A 403 -14.07 38.34 -1.32
N VAL A 404 -13.29 37.73 -0.42
CA VAL A 404 -13.03 36.30 -0.39
C VAL A 404 -13.64 35.67 0.86
N ALA A 405 -14.05 34.42 0.74
CA ALA A 405 -14.57 33.60 1.82
C ALA A 405 -13.88 32.23 1.77
N PRO A 406 -13.71 31.53 2.90
CA PRO A 406 -13.01 30.25 2.92
C PRO A 406 -13.74 29.18 2.09
N PHE A 407 -12.97 28.23 1.56
CA PHE A 407 -13.45 27.04 0.89
C PHE A 407 -13.36 25.81 1.79
N ALA A 408 -14.17 24.79 1.52
CA ALA A 408 -14.20 23.54 2.28
C ALA A 408 -14.51 22.32 1.42
N LEU A 409 -14.00 21.15 1.82
CA LEU A 409 -14.35 19.87 1.21
C LEU A 409 -15.72 19.38 1.71
N GLU A 410 -16.54 18.85 0.81
CA GLU A 410 -17.76 18.14 1.19
C GLU A 410 -17.44 16.67 1.56
N MET A 411 -17.93 16.17 2.70
CA MET A 411 -17.57 14.85 3.26
C MET A 411 -18.78 14.01 3.71
N ARG A 412 -20.00 14.36 3.30
CA ARG A 412 -21.25 13.67 3.66
C ARG A 412 -21.23 12.16 3.36
N HIS A 413 -20.65 11.78 2.23
CA HIS A 413 -20.51 10.36 1.87
C HIS A 413 -19.58 9.58 2.81
N PHE A 414 -18.54 10.24 3.32
CA PHE A 414 -17.65 9.62 4.31
C PHE A 414 -18.37 9.40 5.64
N GLU A 415 -19.21 10.34 6.08
CA GLU A 415 -20.06 10.17 7.27
C GLU A 415 -20.88 8.89 7.17
N ARG A 416 -21.67 8.74 6.09
CA ARG A 416 -22.55 7.59 5.85
C ARG A 416 -21.80 6.26 5.70
N GLU A 417 -20.80 6.22 4.82
CA GLU A 417 -20.06 4.98 4.56
C GLU A 417 -19.28 4.53 5.80
N SER A 418 -18.87 5.46 6.66
CA SER A 418 -18.11 5.13 7.88
C SER A 418 -18.99 4.71 9.08
N GLU A 419 -20.32 4.79 8.99
CA GLU A 419 -21.24 4.36 10.08
C GLU A 419 -21.14 2.87 10.39
N ARG A 420 -20.93 2.06 9.35
CA ARG A 420 -20.90 0.58 9.41
C ARG A 420 -19.48 0.02 9.31
N CYS A 421 -18.47 0.87 9.47
CA CYS A 421 -17.09 0.44 9.51
C CYS A 421 -16.81 -0.36 10.79
N GLN A 422 -16.21 -1.55 10.68
CA GLN A 422 -15.74 -2.31 11.84
C GLN A 422 -14.42 -1.73 12.34
N LEU A 423 -14.48 -0.92 13.41
CA LEU A 423 -13.33 -0.22 13.97
C LEU A 423 -12.75 -1.02 15.14
N TYR A 424 -11.87 -1.99 14.85
CA TYR A 424 -11.33 -2.86 15.90
C TYR A 424 -10.33 -2.19 16.84
N THR A 425 -9.68 -1.10 16.42
CA THR A 425 -8.76 -0.34 17.27
C THR A 425 -9.35 1.02 17.63
N PRO A 426 -9.10 1.52 18.86
CA PRO A 426 -9.66 2.78 19.32
C PRO A 426 -9.19 3.99 18.51
N GLU A 427 -7.97 3.95 17.96
CA GLU A 427 -7.42 5.07 17.18
C GLU A 427 -8.19 5.28 15.88
N LEU A 428 -8.74 4.23 15.27
CA LEU A 428 -9.59 4.35 14.09
C LEU A 428 -10.94 5.02 14.42
N ALA A 429 -11.55 4.66 15.55
CA ALA A 429 -12.79 5.29 16.02
C ALA A 429 -12.60 6.78 16.37
N VAL A 430 -11.47 7.11 17.01
CA VAL A 430 -11.12 8.50 17.29
C VAL A 430 -10.78 9.27 16.02
N ALA A 431 -9.97 8.70 15.12
CA ALA A 431 -9.64 9.32 13.84
C ALA A 431 -10.90 9.63 13.04
N ARG A 432 -11.84 8.67 12.93
CA ARG A 432 -13.15 8.90 12.29
C ARG A 432 -13.85 10.12 12.88
N THR A 433 -13.94 10.19 14.21
CA THR A 433 -14.63 11.29 14.90
C THR A 433 -13.94 12.64 14.67
N GLN A 434 -12.61 12.70 14.80
CA GLN A 434 -11.84 13.91 14.56
C GLN A 434 -11.98 14.40 13.12
N LEU A 435 -11.98 13.49 12.14
CA LEU A 435 -12.16 13.81 10.73
C LEU A 435 -13.55 14.36 10.44
N LEU A 436 -14.61 13.74 10.99
CA LEU A 436 -15.99 14.22 10.82
C LEU A 436 -16.21 15.57 11.50
N ASP A 437 -15.68 15.77 12.71
CA ASP A 437 -15.73 17.05 13.40
C ASP A 437 -14.98 18.13 12.60
N TYR A 438 -13.78 17.82 12.11
CA TYR A 438 -12.94 18.72 11.33
C TYR A 438 -13.63 19.20 10.05
N PHE A 439 -14.07 18.27 9.20
CA PHE A 439 -14.73 18.63 7.95
C PHE A 439 -16.13 19.22 8.16
N GLY A 440 -16.87 18.75 9.17
CA GLY A 440 -18.18 19.30 9.53
C GLY A 440 -18.11 20.76 9.96
N ASP A 441 -17.12 21.12 10.78
CA ASP A 441 -16.86 22.51 11.16
C ASP A 441 -16.48 23.39 9.97
N LEU A 442 -15.60 22.90 9.08
CA LEU A 442 -15.17 23.64 7.90
C LEU A 442 -16.33 23.89 6.94
N GLN A 443 -17.20 22.90 6.72
CA GLN A 443 -18.39 23.05 5.88
C GLN A 443 -19.41 24.03 6.46
N ARG A 444 -19.50 24.15 7.79
CA ARG A 444 -20.34 25.16 8.46
C ARG A 444 -19.74 26.56 8.36
N ALA A 445 -18.40 26.68 8.39
CA ALA A 445 -17.71 27.96 8.29
C ALA A 445 -17.65 28.50 6.84
N ALA A 446 -17.63 27.62 5.83
CA ALA A 446 -17.59 28.00 4.43
C ALA A 446 -19.00 28.25 3.85
N PRO A 447 -19.18 29.23 2.95
CA PRO A 447 -20.42 29.36 2.18
C PRO A 447 -20.74 28.08 1.39
N ALA A 448 -22.03 27.77 1.20
CA ALA A 448 -22.46 26.56 0.47
C ALA A 448 -21.90 26.50 -0.96
N GLU A 449 -21.75 27.65 -1.60
CA GLU A 449 -21.20 27.81 -2.94
C GLU A 449 -19.67 27.64 -3.01
N ASN A 450 -18.98 27.59 -1.86
CA ASN A 450 -17.53 27.39 -1.75
C ASN A 450 -17.17 25.95 -1.34
N ARG A 451 -18.11 25.01 -1.50
CA ARG A 451 -17.88 23.57 -1.28
C ARG A 451 -17.24 22.96 -2.51
N LEU A 452 -16.11 22.28 -2.32
CA LEU A 452 -15.25 21.73 -3.38
C LEU A 452 -15.30 20.21 -3.44
N PHE A 453 -14.94 19.70 -4.62
CA PHE A 453 -14.65 18.31 -4.97
C PHE A 453 -15.79 17.34 -4.68
N ARG A 454 -16.98 17.70 -5.17
CA ARG A 454 -18.22 16.89 -5.09
C ARG A 454 -18.28 15.83 -6.18
N PHE A 455 -17.16 15.15 -6.43
CA PHE A 455 -16.99 14.17 -7.50
C PHE A 455 -17.98 13.01 -7.42
N GLU A 456 -18.43 12.69 -6.21
CA GLU A 456 -19.40 11.62 -5.97
C GLU A 456 -20.86 12.01 -6.29
N ARG A 457 -21.14 13.31 -6.45
CA ARG A 457 -22.42 13.81 -6.97
C ARG A 457 -22.38 13.89 -8.49
N SER A 458 -21.32 14.49 -9.02
CA SER A 458 -21.13 14.67 -10.46
C SER A 458 -19.65 14.87 -10.78
N MET A 459 -19.20 14.39 -11.93
CA MET A 459 -17.89 14.72 -12.48
C MET A 459 -17.89 16.05 -13.26
N GLU A 460 -18.89 16.91 -13.06
CA GLU A 460 -18.96 18.25 -13.67
C GLU A 460 -18.02 19.25 -12.98
N LEU A 461 -17.74 20.39 -13.62
CA LEU A 461 -17.08 21.52 -12.95
C LEU A 461 -18.06 22.18 -11.97
N GLY A 462 -17.90 21.88 -10.68
CA GLY A 462 -18.78 22.42 -9.64
C GLY A 462 -18.61 23.93 -9.43
N VAL A 463 -19.64 24.53 -8.83
CA VAL A 463 -19.69 25.98 -8.52
C VAL A 463 -18.51 26.42 -7.64
N GLY A 464 -18.14 25.62 -6.64
CA GLY A 464 -17.02 25.93 -5.75
C GLY A 464 -15.69 25.94 -6.50
N GLU A 465 -15.45 24.91 -7.32
CA GLU A 465 -14.24 24.78 -8.13
C GLU A 465 -14.14 25.95 -9.12
N GLY A 466 -15.23 26.23 -9.83
CA GLY A 466 -15.33 27.37 -10.73
C GLY A 466 -15.04 28.70 -10.04
N ARG A 467 -15.52 28.91 -8.80
CA ARG A 467 -15.25 30.12 -8.02
C ARG A 467 -13.80 30.24 -7.58
N LEU A 468 -13.22 29.17 -7.02
CA LEU A 468 -11.82 29.19 -6.60
C LEU A 468 -10.89 29.50 -7.77
N LEU A 469 -11.08 28.80 -8.90
CA LEU A 469 -10.27 28.98 -10.10
C LEU A 469 -10.52 30.36 -10.72
N SER A 470 -11.76 30.85 -10.72
CA SER A 470 -12.08 32.21 -11.17
C SER A 470 -11.41 33.30 -10.33
N GLN A 471 -11.30 33.10 -9.01
CA GLN A 471 -10.58 34.03 -8.13
C GLN A 471 -9.09 34.08 -8.49
N LEU A 472 -8.44 32.91 -8.62
CA LEU A 472 -7.04 32.82 -9.05
C LEU A 472 -6.83 33.41 -10.44
N ALA A 473 -7.71 33.08 -11.38
CA ALA A 473 -7.69 33.62 -12.73
C ALA A 473 -7.86 35.14 -12.75
N THR A 474 -8.68 35.70 -11.85
CA THR A 474 -8.82 37.16 -11.71
C THR A 474 -7.52 37.81 -11.28
N GLN A 475 -6.84 37.22 -10.29
CA GLN A 475 -5.62 37.81 -9.74
C GLN A 475 -4.44 37.73 -10.71
N LEU A 476 -4.36 36.66 -11.51
CA LEU A 476 -3.24 36.41 -12.43
C LEU A 476 -3.55 36.73 -13.90
N GLY A 477 -4.77 37.16 -14.22
CA GLY A 477 -5.16 37.54 -15.58
C GLY A 477 -5.45 36.36 -16.52
N PHE A 478 -5.80 35.18 -16.00
CA PHE A 478 -6.23 34.04 -16.82
C PHE A 478 -7.67 34.18 -17.33
N ALA A 479 -8.00 33.42 -18.38
CA ALA A 479 -9.35 33.26 -18.87
C ALA A 479 -10.27 32.62 -17.82
N LYS A 480 -11.57 32.96 -17.85
CA LYS A 480 -12.54 32.55 -16.83
C LYS A 480 -13.76 31.83 -17.39
N ASP A 481 -13.77 31.56 -18.69
CA ASP A 481 -14.81 30.72 -19.28
C ASP A 481 -14.71 29.29 -18.75
N GLU A 482 -15.84 28.59 -18.66
CA GLU A 482 -15.93 27.26 -18.05
C GLU A 482 -14.95 26.26 -18.69
N ALA A 483 -14.74 26.36 -20.01
CA ALA A 483 -13.82 25.49 -20.74
C ALA A 483 -12.37 25.69 -20.29
N SER A 484 -11.91 26.94 -20.17
CA SER A 484 -10.60 27.27 -19.61
C SER A 484 -10.46 26.81 -18.16
N LEU A 485 -11.46 27.07 -17.30
CA LEU A 485 -11.40 26.66 -15.89
C LEU A 485 -11.34 25.13 -15.73
N GLY A 486 -12.12 24.39 -16.51
CA GLY A 486 -12.05 22.92 -16.54
C GLY A 486 -10.71 22.41 -17.09
N ALA A 487 -10.14 23.07 -18.10
CA ALA A 487 -8.81 22.75 -18.62
C ALA A 487 -7.69 23.00 -17.59
N PHE A 488 -7.77 24.09 -16.82
CA PHE A 488 -6.84 24.38 -15.72
C PHE A 488 -6.94 23.34 -14.60
N LEU A 489 -8.16 23.02 -14.13
CA LEU A 489 -8.32 22.06 -13.05
C LEU A 489 -7.92 20.64 -13.47
N SER A 490 -8.15 20.25 -14.73
CA SER A 490 -7.71 18.95 -15.25
C SER A 490 -6.19 18.92 -15.51
N GLY A 491 -5.56 20.07 -15.73
CA GLY A 491 -4.16 20.16 -16.17
C GLY A 491 -3.97 19.87 -17.66
N GLN A 492 -5.04 19.87 -18.45
CA GLN A 492 -4.94 19.89 -19.93
C GLN A 492 -4.30 21.18 -20.41
N ASP A 493 -4.65 22.29 -19.76
CA ASP A 493 -3.82 23.49 -19.74
C ASP A 493 -3.03 23.49 -18.42
N SER A 494 -1.72 23.30 -18.53
CA SER A 494 -0.86 23.18 -17.35
C SER A 494 -0.55 24.50 -16.69
N ALA A 495 -0.87 25.67 -17.29
CA ALA A 495 -0.42 26.96 -16.81
C ALA A 495 -0.75 27.24 -15.34
N MET A 496 -1.95 26.85 -14.89
CA MET A 496 -2.36 27.05 -13.49
C MET A 496 -1.78 25.99 -12.55
N VAL A 497 -1.68 24.73 -12.99
CA VAL A 497 -1.13 23.63 -12.19
C VAL A 497 0.39 23.73 -12.06
N ASP A 498 1.08 24.29 -13.05
CA ASP A 498 2.52 24.55 -13.01
C ASP A 498 2.85 25.67 -12.01
N LEU A 499 1.96 26.67 -11.89
CA LEU A 499 2.06 27.74 -10.88
C LEU A 499 1.66 27.27 -9.48
N PHE A 500 0.67 26.38 -9.39
CA PHE A 500 0.12 25.86 -8.14
C PHE A 500 0.10 24.32 -8.15
N PRO A 501 1.26 23.65 -8.07
CA PRO A 501 1.34 22.18 -8.07
C PRO A 501 0.58 21.54 -6.89
N GLU A 502 0.40 22.27 -5.80
CA GLU A 502 -0.45 21.91 -4.67
C GLU A 502 -1.92 21.71 -5.08
N LEU A 503 -2.43 22.41 -6.10
CA LEU A 503 -3.82 22.25 -6.58
C LEU A 503 -4.05 20.85 -7.14
N ALA A 504 -3.16 20.39 -8.02
CA ALA A 504 -3.25 19.04 -8.61
C ALA A 504 -3.04 17.96 -7.54
N THR A 505 -2.10 18.19 -6.62
CA THR A 505 -1.86 17.29 -5.49
C THR A 505 -3.10 17.14 -4.61
N PHE A 506 -3.71 18.26 -4.22
CA PHE A 506 -4.89 18.27 -3.36
C PHE A 506 -6.10 17.64 -4.06
N ARG A 507 -6.35 18.01 -5.32
CA ARG A 507 -7.38 17.40 -6.19
C ARG A 507 -7.23 15.88 -6.25
N ASP A 508 -6.02 15.38 -6.49
CA ASP A 508 -5.78 13.94 -6.66
C ASP A 508 -5.97 13.16 -5.35
N VAL A 509 -5.49 13.70 -4.22
CA VAL A 509 -5.69 13.09 -2.89
C VAL A 509 -7.18 12.99 -2.56
N VAL A 510 -7.94 14.06 -2.81
CA VAL A 510 -9.39 14.07 -2.56
C VAL A 510 -10.13 13.14 -3.52
N PHE A 511 -9.78 13.13 -4.81
CA PHE A 511 -10.38 12.21 -5.77
C PHE A 511 -10.16 10.75 -5.37
N MET A 512 -8.95 10.39 -4.95
CA MET A 512 -8.65 9.03 -4.49
C MET A 512 -9.50 8.63 -3.28
N LEU A 513 -9.66 9.52 -2.29
CA LEU A 513 -10.57 9.30 -1.17
C LEU A 513 -11.99 9.01 -1.66
N LYS A 514 -12.54 9.85 -2.55
CA LYS A 514 -13.90 9.67 -3.11
C LYS A 514 -14.04 8.36 -3.86
N ALA A 515 -13.06 8.00 -4.68
CA ALA A 515 -13.05 6.77 -5.45
C ALA A 515 -13.04 5.50 -4.57
N MET A 516 -12.49 5.56 -3.37
CA MET A 516 -12.45 4.40 -2.46
C MET A 516 -13.77 4.19 -1.69
N MET A 517 -14.70 5.15 -1.74
CA MET A 517 -15.99 5.12 -1.06
C MET A 517 -17.15 4.70 -2.00
N VAL A 518 -16.85 4.19 -3.19
CA VAL A 518 -17.90 3.76 -4.12
C VAL A 518 -18.77 2.64 -3.54
N PRO A 519 -20.08 2.67 -3.76
CA PRO A 519 -21.01 1.70 -3.17
C PRO A 519 -20.87 0.29 -3.76
N SER A 520 -20.42 0.19 -5.01
CA SER A 520 -20.31 -1.07 -5.75
C SER A 520 -18.85 -1.50 -5.90
N GLY A 521 -18.58 -2.78 -5.67
CA GLY A 521 -17.26 -3.38 -5.91
C GLY A 521 -16.89 -3.40 -7.39
N ASP A 522 -17.88 -3.40 -8.29
CA ASP A 522 -17.66 -3.36 -9.74
C ASP A 522 -17.10 -2.00 -10.22
N ALA A 523 -17.23 -0.95 -9.40
CA ALA A 523 -16.69 0.37 -9.66
C ALA A 523 -15.22 0.52 -9.22
N LEU A 524 -14.71 -0.39 -8.38
CA LEU A 524 -13.31 -0.42 -7.97
C LEU A 524 -12.45 -1.11 -9.04
N PRO A 525 -11.16 -0.73 -9.17
CA PRO A 525 -10.22 -1.46 -10.00
C PRO A 525 -10.15 -2.95 -9.62
N GLU A 526 -9.89 -3.79 -10.63
CA GLU A 526 -9.72 -5.24 -10.43
C GLU A 526 -8.59 -5.54 -9.43
N LEU A 527 -8.73 -6.63 -8.69
CA LEU A 527 -7.69 -7.11 -7.78
C LEU A 527 -6.50 -7.63 -8.60
N ARG A 528 -5.39 -6.88 -8.63
CA ARG A 528 -4.14 -7.26 -9.31
C ARG A 528 -2.93 -6.61 -8.64
N ALA A 529 -1.74 -6.97 -9.09
CA ALA A 529 -0.48 -6.42 -8.63
C ALA A 529 -0.26 -4.97 -9.12
N TRP A 530 -0.99 -4.01 -8.56
CA TRP A 530 -0.87 -2.60 -8.92
C TRP A 530 0.48 -2.00 -8.51
N THR A 531 0.95 -1.03 -9.27
CA THR A 531 2.13 -0.23 -8.95
C THR A 531 1.73 1.21 -8.61
N PRO A 532 2.57 1.97 -7.89
CA PRO A 532 2.32 3.40 -7.66
C PRO A 532 2.19 4.20 -8.96
N MET A 533 2.80 3.73 -10.06
CA MET A 533 2.66 4.33 -11.38
C MET A 533 1.25 4.12 -11.95
N ASP A 534 0.66 2.94 -11.74
CA ASP A 534 -0.73 2.69 -12.15
C ASP A 534 -1.73 3.56 -11.38
N ALA A 535 -1.41 3.93 -10.13
CA ALA A 535 -2.21 4.82 -9.29
C ALA A 535 -2.09 6.31 -9.69
N THR A 536 -1.27 6.65 -10.69
CA THR A 536 -1.16 8.04 -11.17
C THR A 536 -2.41 8.40 -11.98
N LEU A 537 -3.16 9.38 -11.48
CA LEU A 537 -4.39 9.85 -12.11
C LEU A 537 -4.09 10.64 -13.39
N LYS A 538 -4.90 10.40 -14.43
CA LYS A 538 -4.85 11.09 -15.71
C LYS A 538 -6.16 11.80 -15.94
N TRP A 539 -6.14 13.12 -15.86
CA TRP A 539 -7.34 13.95 -15.97
C TRP A 539 -7.51 14.45 -17.40
N ALA A 540 -8.76 14.49 -17.84
CA ALA A 540 -9.16 15.16 -19.06
C ALA A 540 -10.50 15.87 -18.80
N TYR A 541 -10.63 17.12 -19.25
CA TYR A 541 -11.89 17.83 -19.24
C TYR A 541 -12.54 17.75 -20.61
N ARG A 542 -13.84 17.49 -20.63
CA ARG A 542 -14.69 17.50 -21.82
C ARG A 542 -15.59 18.72 -21.69
N PRO A 543 -15.39 19.76 -22.52
CA PRO A 543 -16.19 20.97 -22.43
C PRO A 543 -17.66 20.65 -22.73
N ALA A 544 -18.55 21.53 -22.23
CA ALA A 544 -19.97 21.43 -22.45
C ALA A 544 -20.31 21.34 -23.95
N SER A 545 -21.35 20.57 -24.28
CA SER A 545 -21.93 20.46 -25.62
C SER A 545 -23.41 20.82 -25.56
N GLU A 546 -24.09 21.04 -26.70
CA GLU A 546 -25.51 21.41 -26.70
C GLU A 546 -26.35 20.42 -25.87
N GLY A 547 -26.84 20.86 -24.71
CA GLY A 547 -27.65 20.06 -23.79
C GLY A 547 -26.89 19.22 -22.74
N SER A 548 -25.55 19.34 -22.62
CA SER A 548 -24.76 18.62 -21.60
C SER A 548 -23.71 19.52 -20.94
N ALA A 549 -23.62 19.49 -19.61
CA ALA A 549 -22.57 20.18 -18.86
C ALA A 549 -21.17 19.59 -19.17
N GLY A 550 -20.13 20.40 -18.97
CA GLY A 550 -18.75 19.93 -19.12
C GLY A 550 -18.34 18.99 -17.99
N THR A 551 -17.61 17.92 -18.30
CA THR A 551 -17.31 16.84 -17.36
C THR A 551 -15.84 16.42 -17.37
N PHE A 552 -15.34 15.96 -16.23
CA PHE A 552 -14.04 15.36 -16.08
C PHE A 552 -14.08 13.85 -16.34
N ALA A 553 -13.08 13.36 -17.06
CA ALA A 553 -12.76 11.95 -17.18
C ALA A 553 -11.40 11.70 -16.51
N VAL A 554 -11.37 10.76 -15.57
CA VAL A 554 -10.17 10.46 -14.78
C VAL A 554 -9.75 9.02 -15.03
N GLY A 555 -8.62 8.83 -15.70
CA GLY A 555 -8.00 7.52 -15.89
C GLY A 555 -7.06 7.19 -14.74
N GLY A 556 -6.95 5.91 -14.42
CA GLY A 556 -6.11 5.39 -13.34
C GLY A 556 -6.30 3.89 -13.26
N PHE A 557 -5.29 3.18 -12.72
CA PHE A 557 -5.33 1.74 -12.59
C PHE A 557 -5.67 1.04 -13.92
N GLY A 558 -4.99 1.41 -15.01
CA GLY A 558 -5.24 0.86 -16.35
C GLY A 558 -6.64 1.13 -16.94
N SER A 559 -7.58 1.69 -16.18
CA SER A 559 -8.88 2.13 -16.65
C SER A 559 -8.77 3.49 -17.34
N LYS A 560 -9.54 3.67 -18.41
CA LYS A 560 -9.69 4.96 -19.08
C LYS A 560 -10.53 5.93 -18.24
N GLU A 561 -11.47 5.41 -17.45
CA GLU A 561 -12.34 6.18 -16.58
C GLU A 561 -12.55 5.41 -15.27
N MET A 562 -12.16 6.02 -14.16
CA MET A 562 -12.46 5.56 -12.81
C MET A 562 -13.84 6.09 -12.43
N HIS A 563 -14.65 5.20 -11.85
CA HIS A 563 -15.96 5.59 -11.35
C HIS A 563 -15.85 6.16 -9.94
N VAL A 564 -16.50 7.29 -9.72
CA VAL A 564 -16.78 7.87 -8.41
C VAL A 564 -18.28 8.07 -8.34
N GLY A 565 -18.89 7.77 -7.19
CA GLY A 565 -20.32 7.92 -7.02
C GLY A 565 -20.74 7.56 -5.60
N GLY A 566 -21.74 8.29 -5.10
CA GLY A 566 -22.40 7.98 -3.84
C GLY A 566 -23.73 7.24 -4.02
N TRP A 567 -24.27 6.71 -2.92
CA TRP A 567 -25.69 6.36 -2.85
C TRP A 567 -26.53 7.65 -2.85
N LEU A 568 -26.75 8.24 -4.03
CA LEU A 568 -27.61 9.41 -4.17
C LEU A 568 -29.08 8.99 -3.97
N GLU A 569 -29.78 9.69 -3.08
CA GLU A 569 -31.25 9.77 -3.09
C GLU A 569 -31.67 10.94 -3.98
N GLU A 570 -32.72 10.74 -4.78
CA GLU A 570 -33.30 11.74 -5.68
C GLU A 570 -33.86 12.94 -4.88
N ASP A 571 -33.49 14.15 -5.30
CA ASP A 571 -34.25 15.41 -5.18
C ASP A 571 -34.96 15.71 -3.83
N GLY A 572 -34.18 15.83 -2.75
CA GLY A 572 -34.63 16.48 -1.50
C GLY A 572 -33.82 17.75 -1.24
N ASP A 573 -34.48 18.84 -0.82
CA ASP A 573 -33.87 20.13 -0.46
C ASP A 573 -32.64 19.97 0.45
N ASP A 574 -31.61 20.78 0.18
CA ASP A 574 -30.27 20.75 0.82
C ASP A 574 -30.28 20.87 2.36
N ASP A 575 -31.40 21.37 2.93
CA ASP A 575 -31.61 21.58 4.37
C ASP A 575 -32.07 20.32 5.11
N ASP A 576 -32.47 19.26 4.39
CA ASP A 576 -33.16 18.10 4.96
C ASP A 576 -32.39 16.77 4.81
N TYR A 577 -31.06 16.82 4.64
CA TYR A 577 -30.06 15.69 4.60
C TYR A 577 -30.23 14.64 5.73
N TYR A 578 -31.06 14.97 6.68
CA TYR A 578 -30.99 14.59 8.04
C TYR A 578 -32.40 14.16 8.53
N ALA A 579 -33.48 14.75 7.99
CA ALA A 579 -34.83 14.18 8.01
C ALA A 579 -34.97 12.98 7.05
N VAL A 580 -34.08 12.88 6.04
CA VAL A 580 -34.03 11.75 5.10
C VAL A 580 -33.32 10.53 5.70
N SER A 581 -32.34 10.71 6.59
CA SER A 581 -31.65 9.62 7.30
C SER A 581 -32.60 8.76 8.16
N SER A 582 -33.74 9.31 8.64
CA SER A 582 -34.77 8.51 9.32
C SER A 582 -35.61 7.66 8.35
N LYS A 583 -35.63 8.00 7.06
CA LYS A 583 -36.20 7.19 5.98
C LYS A 583 -35.15 6.31 5.29
N ALA A 584 -33.85 6.55 5.46
CA ALA A 584 -32.76 5.80 4.83
C ALA A 584 -32.50 4.39 5.42
N VAL A 585 -33.42 3.88 6.25
CA VAL A 585 -33.55 2.43 6.53
C VAL A 585 -34.52 1.74 5.56
N HIS A 586 -35.12 2.45 4.59
CA HIS A 586 -35.92 1.81 3.53
C HIS A 586 -35.02 1.22 2.43
N PRO A 587 -34.90 -0.11 2.28
CA PRO A 587 -34.68 -0.70 0.97
C PRO A 587 -35.96 -0.55 0.14
N ARG A 588 -35.90 0.30 -0.89
CA ARG A 588 -36.70 0.22 -2.12
C ARG A 588 -38.21 0.49 -1.98
N LYS A 589 -38.62 1.73 -2.30
CA LYS A 589 -39.90 1.91 -3.00
C LYS A 589 -39.78 1.40 -4.44
N ARG A 590 -40.80 0.64 -4.84
CA ARG A 590 -40.99 -0.09 -6.09
C ARG A 590 -40.62 0.73 -7.34
N PHE A 591 -39.52 0.37 -8.00
CA PHE A 591 -39.29 0.66 -9.41
C PHE A 591 -38.97 -0.63 -10.20
N GLY A 592 -39.95 -1.07 -10.98
CA GLY A 592 -39.76 -1.87 -12.21
C GLY A 592 -39.40 -3.35 -12.07
N PHE A 593 -40.43 -4.21 -11.92
CA PHE A 593 -40.37 -5.65 -12.21
C PHE A 593 -39.68 -5.96 -13.56
N PHE A 594 -39.77 -5.05 -14.54
CA PHE A 594 -39.12 -5.17 -15.84
C PHE A 594 -37.58 -4.95 -15.86
N ARG A 595 -36.96 -4.33 -14.84
CA ARG A 595 -35.50 -4.12 -14.82
C ARG A 595 -34.72 -5.30 -14.22
N ARG A 596 -35.34 -6.07 -13.31
CA ARG A 596 -34.78 -7.32 -12.75
C ARG A 596 -34.62 -8.43 -13.79
N LEU A 597 -35.38 -8.38 -14.89
CA LEU A 597 -35.27 -9.35 -15.97
C LEU A 597 -34.11 -9.06 -16.95
N PHE A 598 -33.53 -7.85 -16.94
CA PHE A 598 -32.58 -7.42 -17.99
C PHE A 598 -31.28 -6.72 -17.50
N LYS A 599 -31.09 -6.47 -16.19
CA LYS A 599 -29.80 -5.98 -15.65
C LYS A 599 -29.40 -6.73 -14.38
N LYS A 600 -28.17 -7.28 -14.38
CA LYS A 600 -27.50 -7.86 -13.21
C LYS A 600 -27.44 -6.77 -12.12
N GLU A 601 -27.97 -7.03 -10.92
CA GLU A 601 -27.86 -6.07 -9.81
C GLU A 601 -26.37 -5.82 -9.51
N PRO A 602 -25.93 -4.55 -9.35
CA PRO A 602 -24.52 -4.24 -9.11
C PRO A 602 -24.06 -4.89 -7.81
N LYS A 603 -22.87 -5.52 -7.83
CA LYS A 603 -22.35 -6.18 -6.63
C LYS A 603 -21.95 -5.11 -5.60
N PRO A 604 -22.47 -5.14 -4.37
CA PRO A 604 -22.07 -4.17 -3.35
C PRO A 604 -20.57 -4.34 -3.04
N ARG A 605 -19.90 -3.23 -2.69
CA ARG A 605 -18.46 -3.20 -2.37
C ARG A 605 -18.11 -4.16 -1.23
N LEU A 606 -18.97 -4.19 -0.22
CA LEU A 606 -18.91 -5.12 0.90
C LEU A 606 -20.30 -5.75 1.12
N ALA A 607 -20.33 -6.84 1.90
CA ALA A 607 -21.58 -7.35 2.41
C ALA A 607 -22.25 -6.30 3.34
N PRO A 608 -23.59 -6.30 3.44
CA PRO A 608 -24.28 -5.55 4.48
C PRO A 608 -23.75 -5.87 5.89
N SER A 609 -23.99 -4.97 6.85
CA SER A 609 -23.60 -5.18 8.25
C SER A 609 -24.21 -6.48 8.78
N ALA A 610 -23.39 -7.28 9.48
CA ALA A 610 -23.86 -8.48 10.17
C ALA A 610 -24.78 -8.14 11.36
N ALA A 611 -24.73 -6.90 11.86
CA ALA A 611 -25.63 -6.42 12.92
C ALA A 611 -26.95 -5.84 12.38
N ASP A 612 -27.24 -6.01 11.08
CA ASP A 612 -28.52 -5.67 10.46
C ASP A 612 -29.44 -6.90 10.41
N ALA A 613 -30.52 -6.87 11.20
CA ALA A 613 -31.50 -7.94 11.26
C ALA A 613 -32.13 -8.26 9.89
N SER A 614 -32.28 -7.26 9.01
CA SER A 614 -32.81 -7.47 7.66
C SER A 614 -31.92 -8.38 6.83
N SER A 615 -30.61 -8.19 6.98
CA SER A 615 -29.59 -8.94 6.25
C SER A 615 -29.54 -10.41 6.70
N LEU A 616 -29.72 -10.67 8.00
CA LEU A 616 -29.77 -12.02 8.56
C LEU A 616 -31.07 -12.76 8.20
N CYS A 617 -32.21 -12.07 8.18
CA CYS A 617 -33.50 -12.67 7.86
C CYS A 617 -33.74 -12.86 6.36
N GLY A 618 -32.96 -12.19 5.50
CA GLY A 618 -33.20 -12.17 4.05
C GLY A 618 -34.50 -11.44 3.65
N GLN A 619 -35.09 -10.69 4.57
CA GLN A 619 -36.30 -9.88 4.39
C GLN A 619 -36.19 -8.60 5.21
N GLU A 620 -36.96 -7.57 4.86
CA GLU A 620 -36.90 -6.27 5.53
C GLU A 620 -37.42 -6.36 6.97
N VAL A 621 -36.62 -5.86 7.91
CA VAL A 621 -36.90 -5.80 9.35
C VAL A 621 -36.51 -4.41 9.85
N ALA A 622 -37.50 -3.59 10.23
CA ALA A 622 -37.27 -2.23 10.72
C ALA A 622 -37.52 -2.11 12.23
N THR A 623 -38.42 -2.93 12.76
CA THR A 623 -38.90 -2.92 14.15
C THR A 623 -38.94 -4.31 14.75
N GLU A 624 -39.11 -4.38 16.07
CA GLU A 624 -39.29 -5.64 16.80
C GLU A 624 -40.52 -6.43 16.31
N GLU A 625 -41.61 -5.72 15.97
CA GLU A 625 -42.86 -6.33 15.47
C GLU A 625 -42.66 -7.04 14.12
N ASP A 626 -41.78 -6.52 13.26
CA ASP A 626 -41.46 -7.17 11.97
C ASP A 626 -40.82 -8.56 12.16
N ILE A 627 -40.11 -8.77 13.28
CA ILE A 627 -39.46 -10.04 13.60
C ILE A 627 -40.49 -11.13 13.86
N LEU A 628 -41.61 -10.79 14.52
CA LEU A 628 -42.72 -11.72 14.76
C LEU A 628 -43.35 -12.22 13.46
N HIS A 629 -43.16 -11.48 12.36
CA HIS A 629 -43.66 -11.82 11.04
C HIS A 629 -42.61 -12.50 10.13
N VAL A 630 -41.40 -12.75 10.65
CA VAL A 630 -40.37 -13.52 9.94
C VAL A 630 -40.79 -14.99 9.84
N LYS A 631 -40.95 -15.47 8.60
CA LYS A 631 -41.41 -16.84 8.33
C LYS A 631 -40.38 -17.91 8.71
N SER A 632 -39.09 -17.59 8.58
CA SER A 632 -37.98 -18.50 8.84
C SER A 632 -36.88 -17.73 9.55
N LEU A 633 -36.73 -17.97 10.85
CA LEU A 633 -35.63 -17.40 11.62
C LEU A 633 -34.31 -18.09 11.25
N PRO A 634 -33.18 -17.37 11.26
CA PRO A 634 -31.88 -17.98 11.07
C PRO A 634 -31.57 -18.92 12.24
N ASP A 635 -31.25 -20.17 11.95
CA ASP A 635 -30.96 -21.19 12.98
C ASP A 635 -29.45 -21.37 13.24
N PHE A 636 -28.60 -20.71 12.45
CA PHE A 636 -27.13 -20.76 12.54
C PHE A 636 -26.60 -22.20 12.60
N ASN A 637 -27.07 -23.06 11.69
CA ASN A 637 -26.75 -24.50 11.66
C ASN A 637 -27.20 -25.23 12.94
N GLY A 638 -28.33 -24.82 13.51
CA GLY A 638 -28.87 -25.37 14.75
C GLY A 638 -28.11 -24.96 16.02
N THR A 639 -27.22 -23.96 15.93
CA THR A 639 -26.46 -23.46 17.08
C THR A 639 -27.37 -22.73 18.08
N LEU A 640 -28.37 -21.99 17.59
CA LEU A 640 -29.36 -21.30 18.42
C LEU A 640 -30.74 -21.94 18.26
N ARG A 641 -31.50 -21.99 19.35
CA ARG A 641 -32.93 -22.35 19.30
C ARG A 641 -33.70 -21.19 18.66
N ALA A 642 -34.87 -21.49 18.09
CA ALA A 642 -35.72 -20.47 17.46
C ALA A 642 -36.02 -19.28 18.39
N ALA A 643 -36.33 -19.54 19.67
CA ALA A 643 -36.58 -18.48 20.65
C ALA A 643 -35.34 -17.61 20.93
N ASP A 644 -34.14 -18.21 20.95
CA ASP A 644 -32.89 -17.48 21.18
C ASP A 644 -32.51 -16.66 19.93
N SER A 645 -32.81 -17.17 18.73
CA SER A 645 -32.61 -16.46 17.46
C SER A 645 -33.57 -15.27 17.32
N GLU A 646 -34.85 -15.46 17.67
CA GLU A 646 -35.84 -14.37 17.70
C GLU A 646 -35.37 -13.25 18.63
N LEU A 647 -34.96 -13.59 19.85
CA LEU A 647 -34.47 -12.63 20.84
C LEU A 647 -33.20 -11.89 20.37
N LEU A 648 -32.26 -12.61 19.75
CA LEU A 648 -31.06 -12.03 19.15
C LEU A 648 -31.43 -10.96 18.11
N LEU A 649 -32.36 -11.27 17.21
CA LEU A 649 -32.83 -10.35 16.18
C LEU A 649 -33.52 -9.13 16.80
N GLN A 650 -34.32 -9.31 17.86
CA GLN A 650 -34.98 -8.22 18.57
C GLN A 650 -33.95 -7.26 19.16
N TYR A 651 -32.89 -7.78 19.79
CA TYR A 651 -31.80 -6.96 20.31
C TYR A 651 -31.06 -6.16 19.23
N LEU A 652 -30.93 -6.70 18.01
CA LEU A 652 -30.32 -5.97 16.89
C LEU A 652 -31.17 -4.78 16.44
N THR A 653 -32.49 -4.81 16.65
CA THR A 653 -33.37 -3.67 16.31
C THR A 653 -33.30 -2.53 17.33
N ALA A 654 -32.66 -2.71 18.49
CA ALA A 654 -32.55 -1.73 19.57
C ALA A 654 -31.24 -0.91 19.46
N PRO A 655 -31.17 0.21 18.71
CA PRO A 655 -29.91 0.73 18.18
C PRO A 655 -28.89 1.15 19.23
N TYR A 656 -29.35 1.69 20.37
CA TYR A 656 -28.48 2.16 21.46
C TYR A 656 -28.16 1.07 22.49
N LEU A 657 -29.15 0.24 22.87
CA LEU A 657 -28.99 -0.81 23.89
C LEU A 657 -28.43 -2.12 23.32
N ARG A 658 -28.25 -2.21 21.99
CA ARG A 658 -27.76 -3.39 21.28
C ARG A 658 -26.50 -3.99 21.90
N VAL A 659 -25.49 -3.15 22.20
CA VAL A 659 -24.19 -3.60 22.72
C VAL A 659 -24.33 -4.33 24.07
N PRO A 660 -24.86 -3.71 25.15
CA PRO A 660 -25.00 -4.39 26.43
C PRO A 660 -25.98 -5.57 26.39
N LEU A 661 -27.05 -5.52 25.58
CA LEU A 661 -28.00 -6.63 25.45
C LEU A 661 -27.35 -7.87 24.82
N LEU A 662 -26.58 -7.70 23.74
CA LEU A 662 -25.90 -8.81 23.08
C LEU A 662 -24.73 -9.35 23.91
N LEU A 663 -23.94 -8.49 24.55
CA LEU A 663 -22.88 -8.94 25.46
C LEU A 663 -23.46 -9.74 26.63
N ARG A 664 -24.59 -9.32 27.19
CA ARG A 664 -25.31 -10.08 28.23
C ARG A 664 -25.91 -11.38 27.69
N PHE A 665 -26.39 -11.40 26.45
CA PHE A 665 -26.93 -12.61 25.84
C PHE A 665 -25.86 -13.70 25.70
N PHE A 666 -24.68 -13.34 25.17
CA PHE A 666 -23.58 -14.29 24.96
C PHE A 666 -22.74 -14.59 26.21
N SER A 667 -22.80 -13.76 27.25
CA SER A 667 -22.16 -14.04 28.55
C SER A 667 -22.93 -15.04 29.40
N GLN A 668 -24.12 -15.47 28.98
CA GLN A 668 -24.80 -16.61 29.60
C GLN A 668 -24.11 -17.91 29.22
N ALA A 669 -23.83 -18.78 30.19
CA ALA A 669 -23.13 -20.04 29.96
C ALA A 669 -23.81 -20.93 28.89
N SER A 670 -25.14 -20.85 28.74
CA SER A 670 -25.90 -21.56 27.70
C SER A 670 -25.62 -21.07 26.27
N HIS A 671 -25.17 -19.82 26.10
CA HIS A 671 -24.96 -19.19 24.79
C HIS A 671 -23.49 -18.92 24.48
N THR A 672 -22.60 -18.93 25.47
CA THR A 672 -21.16 -18.72 25.24
C THR A 672 -20.59 -19.71 24.22
N ALA A 673 -20.99 -21.00 24.31
CA ALA A 673 -20.58 -22.01 23.34
C ALA A 673 -21.05 -21.73 21.90
N ALA A 674 -22.14 -20.97 21.72
CA ALA A 674 -22.65 -20.60 20.40
C ALA A 674 -21.68 -19.70 19.63
N LEU A 675 -20.78 -18.98 20.34
CA LEU A 675 -19.73 -18.19 19.70
C LEU A 675 -18.64 -19.02 19.03
N ALA A 676 -18.70 -20.36 19.07
CA ALA A 676 -17.96 -21.19 18.14
C ALA A 676 -18.47 -20.98 16.69
N HIS A 677 -19.73 -20.58 16.51
CA HIS A 677 -20.32 -20.33 15.21
C HIS A 677 -19.81 -19.01 14.63
N PRO A 678 -19.12 -19.06 13.47
CA PRO A 678 -18.41 -17.89 12.99
C PRO A 678 -19.32 -16.70 12.57
N GLU A 679 -20.54 -16.95 12.11
CA GLU A 679 -21.50 -15.86 11.78
C GLU A 679 -21.99 -15.11 13.03
N LEU A 680 -22.11 -15.80 14.18
CA LEU A 680 -22.48 -15.15 15.44
C LEU A 680 -21.35 -14.27 15.98
N GLN A 681 -20.09 -14.65 15.72
CA GLN A 681 -18.93 -13.78 15.96
C GLN A 681 -19.02 -12.50 15.13
N ASP A 682 -19.38 -12.60 13.84
CA ASP A 682 -19.50 -11.45 12.95
C ASP A 682 -20.64 -10.51 13.39
N VAL A 683 -21.78 -11.07 13.84
CA VAL A 683 -22.91 -10.32 14.41
C VAL A 683 -22.47 -9.53 15.64
N LEU A 684 -21.79 -10.17 16.59
CA LEU A 684 -21.35 -9.51 17.81
C LEU A 684 -20.25 -8.48 17.54
N ASP A 685 -19.29 -8.79 16.66
CA ASP A 685 -18.25 -7.85 16.24
C ASP A 685 -18.84 -6.61 15.56
N ALA A 686 -19.76 -6.78 14.62
CA ALA A 686 -20.47 -5.67 13.98
C ALA A 686 -21.28 -4.86 15.00
N ALA A 687 -21.94 -5.53 15.94
CA ALA A 687 -22.75 -4.84 16.93
C ALA A 687 -21.92 -3.94 17.86
N VAL A 688 -20.74 -4.42 18.26
CA VAL A 688 -19.84 -3.77 19.22
C VAL A 688 -18.94 -2.72 18.56
N PHE A 689 -18.36 -3.02 17.38
CA PHE A 689 -17.30 -2.21 16.78
C PHE A 689 -17.74 -1.33 15.60
N GLU A 690 -19.00 -1.39 15.18
CA GLU A 690 -19.56 -0.38 14.28
C GLU A 690 -19.96 0.87 15.07
N PRO A 691 -19.48 2.07 14.70
CA PRO A 691 -19.74 3.28 15.45
C PRO A 691 -21.20 3.74 15.35
N GLY A 692 -21.90 3.43 14.26
CA GLY A 692 -23.25 3.91 13.99
C GLY A 692 -23.29 5.41 13.64
N LEU A 693 -24.47 6.01 13.83
CA LEU A 693 -24.76 7.41 13.49
C LEU A 693 -23.83 8.37 14.27
N TRP A 694 -23.12 9.22 13.54
CA TRP A 694 -22.29 10.28 14.13
C TRP A 694 -23.16 11.45 14.59
N GLN A 695 -22.89 11.98 15.78
CA GLN A 695 -23.54 13.18 16.31
C GLN A 695 -22.66 14.40 16.00
N PRO A 696 -23.11 15.37 15.18
CA PRO A 696 -22.41 16.65 15.00
C PRO A 696 -22.15 17.39 16.32
N ASN A 697 -21.25 18.38 16.31
CA ASN A 697 -20.99 19.24 17.46
C ASN A 697 -22.11 20.28 17.67
N GLU A 698 -23.32 19.77 17.94
CA GLU A 698 -24.54 20.53 18.11
C GLU A 698 -25.26 20.06 19.37
N LYS A 699 -26.09 20.94 19.93
CA LYS A 699 -26.89 20.60 21.10
C LYS A 699 -27.92 19.55 20.70
N LYS A 700 -27.84 18.37 21.31
CA LYS A 700 -28.78 17.28 21.09
C LYS A 700 -30.13 17.62 21.71
N GLU A 701 -31.18 17.66 20.89
CA GLU A 701 -32.54 17.88 21.36
C GLU A 701 -33.15 16.58 21.92
N MET A 702 -33.99 16.72 22.94
CA MET A 702 -34.70 15.58 23.51
C MET A 702 -35.88 15.21 22.60
N PRO A 703 -36.10 13.92 22.30
CA PRO A 703 -37.25 13.51 21.51
C PRO A 703 -38.56 13.88 22.22
N GLN A 704 -39.50 14.45 21.49
CA GLN A 704 -40.82 14.83 22.02
C GLN A 704 -41.84 13.68 21.97
N HIS A 705 -41.57 12.66 21.15
CA HIS A 705 -42.44 11.50 20.95
C HIS A 705 -41.66 10.20 21.10
N ILE A 706 -42.33 9.13 21.56
CA ILE A 706 -41.82 7.77 21.62
C ILE A 706 -42.80 6.86 20.85
N PRO A 707 -42.36 6.15 19.80
CA PRO A 707 -41.01 6.17 19.23
C PRO A 707 -40.66 7.53 18.61
N ALA A 708 -39.38 7.90 18.64
CA ALA A 708 -38.92 9.18 18.10
C ALA A 708 -39.00 9.19 16.57
N GLU A 709 -39.39 10.33 15.99
CA GLU A 709 -39.52 10.51 14.54
C GLU A 709 -38.19 10.34 13.77
N SER A 710 -37.07 10.56 14.47
CA SER A 710 -35.74 10.40 13.91
C SER A 710 -34.79 9.65 14.83
N LYS A 711 -33.95 8.77 14.25
CA LYS A 711 -32.91 8.03 14.96
C LYS A 711 -31.72 8.92 15.38
N ARG A 712 -31.69 10.19 14.98
CA ARG A 712 -30.70 11.22 15.40
C ARG A 712 -30.54 11.34 16.90
N HIS A 713 -31.64 11.18 17.64
CA HIS A 713 -31.60 11.21 19.10
C HIS A 713 -30.77 10.05 19.68
N LEU A 714 -30.34 9.08 18.88
CA LEU A 714 -29.47 7.97 19.28
C LEU A 714 -28.04 8.10 18.74
N ALA A 715 -27.75 9.11 17.91
CA ALA A 715 -26.40 9.37 17.40
C ALA A 715 -25.41 9.68 18.52
N THR A 716 -24.16 9.27 18.37
CA THR A 716 -23.09 9.51 19.35
C THR A 716 -21.87 10.12 18.65
N PRO A 717 -21.05 10.93 19.35
CA PRO A 717 -19.89 11.55 18.72
C PRO A 717 -18.82 10.50 18.35
N VAL A 718 -18.57 9.54 19.24
CA VAL A 718 -17.40 8.62 19.18
C VAL A 718 -17.75 7.16 18.92
N GLY A 719 -19.01 6.88 18.61
CA GLY A 719 -19.51 5.52 18.40
C GLY A 719 -20.06 4.86 19.66
N LEU A 720 -20.73 3.72 19.47
CA LEU A 720 -21.53 3.06 20.53
C LEU A 720 -20.67 2.49 21.67
N LEU A 721 -19.55 1.83 21.39
CA LEU A 721 -18.72 1.21 22.44
C LEU A 721 -18.10 2.25 23.39
N PHE A 722 -17.51 3.33 22.87
CA PHE A 722 -17.00 4.41 23.72
C PHE A 722 -18.12 5.07 24.53
N GLN A 723 -19.28 5.28 23.91
CA GLN A 723 -20.45 5.83 24.60
C GLN A 723 -20.90 4.92 25.76
N GLU A 724 -20.94 3.61 25.54
CA GLU A 724 -21.30 2.64 26.59
C GLU A 724 -20.24 2.59 27.70
N LEU A 725 -18.95 2.54 27.37
CA LEU A 725 -17.86 2.54 28.36
C LEU A 725 -17.77 3.82 29.18
N THR A 726 -18.17 4.97 28.64
CA THR A 726 -18.16 6.25 29.36
C THR A 726 -19.37 6.44 30.27
N HIS A 727 -20.48 5.73 30.02
CA HIS A 727 -21.73 5.91 30.74
C HIS A 727 -22.12 4.73 31.64
N ALA A 728 -21.81 3.49 31.25
CA ALA A 728 -22.15 2.27 31.98
C ALA A 728 -21.05 1.18 31.88
N PRO A 729 -19.78 1.49 32.25
CA PRO A 729 -18.67 0.55 32.10
C PRO A 729 -18.86 -0.76 32.88
N ALA A 730 -19.52 -0.71 34.04
CA ALA A 730 -19.81 -1.87 34.89
C ALA A 730 -20.43 -3.04 34.12
N VAL A 731 -21.48 -2.74 33.33
CA VAL A 731 -22.29 -3.75 32.64
C VAL A 731 -21.49 -4.37 31.51
N THR A 732 -20.85 -3.53 30.69
CA THR A 732 -20.09 -3.99 29.53
C THR A 732 -18.86 -4.78 29.94
N LEU A 733 -18.06 -4.27 30.88
CA LEU A 733 -16.85 -4.97 31.35
C LEU A 733 -17.19 -6.24 32.13
N GLY A 734 -18.25 -6.20 32.96
CA GLY A 734 -18.73 -7.38 33.66
C GLY A 734 -19.20 -8.49 32.72
N CYS A 735 -19.91 -8.14 31.63
CA CYS A 735 -20.34 -9.13 30.63
C CYS A 735 -19.15 -9.72 29.86
N VAL A 736 -18.17 -8.89 29.46
CA VAL A 736 -16.97 -9.36 28.75
C VAL A 736 -16.14 -10.27 29.66
N GLN A 737 -15.95 -9.91 30.93
CA GLN A 737 -15.26 -10.75 31.90
C GLN A 737 -15.96 -12.09 32.09
N THR A 738 -17.29 -12.09 32.30
CA THR A 738 -18.09 -13.31 32.46
C THR A 738 -18.04 -14.20 31.22
N LEU A 739 -18.08 -13.59 30.03
CA LEU A 739 -17.96 -14.32 28.76
C LEU A 739 -16.59 -14.99 28.65
N LEU A 740 -15.50 -14.28 29.00
CA LEU A 740 -14.15 -14.85 29.00
C LEU A 740 -14.01 -15.98 30.04
N ASP A 741 -14.56 -15.81 31.24
CA ASP A 741 -14.58 -16.84 32.28
C ASP A 741 -15.29 -18.11 31.78
N ASN A 742 -16.52 -17.97 31.31
CA ASN A 742 -17.29 -19.09 30.77
C ASN A 742 -16.61 -19.78 29.60
N ALA A 743 -15.94 -19.01 28.72
CA ALA A 743 -15.22 -19.59 27.60
C ALA A 743 -14.00 -20.39 28.08
N LEU A 744 -13.19 -19.84 28.98
CA LEU A 744 -12.01 -20.51 29.53
C LEU A 744 -12.37 -21.78 30.31
N ASP A 745 -13.51 -21.81 31.00
CA ASP A 745 -14.02 -23.00 31.70
C ASP A 745 -14.36 -24.16 30.73
N MET A 746 -14.49 -23.88 29.43
CA MET A 746 -14.66 -24.91 28.40
C MET A 746 -13.35 -25.58 27.95
N ASP A 747 -12.18 -25.14 28.44
CA ASP A 747 -10.90 -25.72 28.04
C ASP A 747 -10.79 -27.20 28.47
N ALA A 748 -10.64 -28.08 27.48
CA ALA A 748 -10.42 -29.50 27.70
C ALA A 748 -8.92 -29.87 27.77
N GLY A 749 -8.01 -28.88 27.78
CA GLY A 749 -6.56 -29.08 27.74
C GLY A 749 -6.03 -29.50 26.36
N ARG A 750 -6.87 -29.44 25.33
CA ARG A 750 -6.50 -29.73 23.93
C ARG A 750 -7.13 -28.71 23.00
N TYR A 751 -6.34 -28.23 22.05
CA TYR A 751 -6.84 -27.42 20.95
C TYR A 751 -7.76 -28.22 20.02
N SER A 752 -8.93 -27.65 19.73
CA SER A 752 -9.84 -28.10 18.69
C SER A 752 -10.22 -26.90 17.82
N PRO A 753 -9.96 -26.92 16.50
CA PRO A 753 -10.26 -25.78 15.62
C PRO A 753 -11.76 -25.44 15.56
N HIS A 754 -12.62 -26.39 15.96
CA HIS A 754 -14.06 -26.20 16.05
C HIS A 754 -14.54 -26.45 17.50
N GLY A 755 -15.57 -25.72 17.93
CA GLY A 755 -16.14 -25.86 19.28
C GLY A 755 -15.42 -25.01 20.32
N ALA A 756 -15.05 -25.61 21.45
CA ALA A 756 -14.57 -24.90 22.64
C ALA A 756 -13.35 -23.99 22.39
N SER A 757 -12.30 -24.47 21.71
CA SER A 757 -11.13 -23.60 21.46
C SER A 757 -11.46 -22.45 20.53
N ALA A 758 -12.38 -22.61 19.56
CA ALA A 758 -12.84 -21.50 18.72
C ALA A 758 -13.58 -20.44 19.54
N THR A 759 -14.44 -20.85 20.48
CA THR A 759 -15.10 -19.96 21.45
C THR A 759 -14.09 -19.23 22.32
N ILE A 760 -13.12 -19.94 22.90
CA ILE A 760 -12.06 -19.35 23.74
C ILE A 760 -11.26 -18.31 22.97
N LEU A 761 -10.77 -18.67 21.78
CA LEU A 761 -9.99 -17.76 20.95
C LEU A 761 -10.81 -16.51 20.58
N TYR A 762 -12.09 -16.65 20.25
CA TYR A 762 -12.96 -15.49 20.00
C TYR A 762 -13.17 -14.63 21.25
N ALA A 763 -13.45 -15.23 22.41
CA ALA A 763 -13.60 -14.51 23.67
C ALA A 763 -12.34 -13.70 24.02
N VAL A 764 -11.15 -14.28 23.79
CA VAL A 764 -9.86 -13.59 23.92
C VAL A 764 -9.78 -12.40 22.96
N ARG A 765 -10.11 -12.57 21.67
CA ARG A 765 -10.11 -11.46 20.69
C ARG A 765 -11.03 -10.32 21.08
N LEU A 766 -12.27 -10.64 21.47
CA LEU A 766 -13.27 -9.66 21.91
C LEU A 766 -12.75 -8.89 23.13
N THR A 767 -12.21 -9.62 24.12
CA THR A 767 -11.69 -9.02 25.35
C THR A 767 -10.53 -8.06 25.07
N LEU A 768 -9.56 -8.48 24.24
CA LEU A 768 -8.41 -7.65 23.87
C LEU A 768 -8.83 -6.35 23.18
N ARG A 769 -9.78 -6.43 22.25
CA ARG A 769 -10.29 -5.25 21.54
C ARG A 769 -11.03 -4.31 22.49
N VAL A 770 -11.92 -4.83 23.35
CA VAL A 770 -12.64 -4.00 24.35
C VAL A 770 -11.65 -3.37 25.34
N GLU A 771 -10.66 -4.13 25.81
CA GLU A 771 -9.63 -3.60 26.70
C GLU A 771 -8.81 -2.49 26.03
N GLY A 772 -8.49 -2.60 24.74
CA GLY A 772 -7.83 -1.54 23.97
C GLY A 772 -8.62 -0.22 23.99
N TYR A 773 -9.95 -0.29 23.84
CA TYR A 773 -10.83 0.88 23.98
C TYR A 773 -10.79 1.47 25.40
N VAL A 774 -10.79 0.63 26.43
CA VAL A 774 -10.68 1.08 27.83
C VAL A 774 -9.32 1.74 28.11
N ARG A 775 -8.23 1.14 27.65
CA ARG A 775 -6.87 1.69 27.80
C ARG A 775 -6.73 3.04 27.09
N TYR A 776 -7.32 3.18 25.91
CA TYR A 776 -7.37 4.46 25.22
C TYR A 776 -8.12 5.52 26.03
N LEU A 777 -9.29 5.19 26.59
CA LEU A 777 -10.06 6.11 27.47
C LEU A 777 -9.28 6.58 28.70
N LEU A 778 -8.45 5.69 29.27
CA LEU A 778 -7.61 5.99 30.43
C LEU A 778 -6.37 6.81 30.06
N SER A 779 -5.99 6.82 28.77
CA SER A 779 -4.82 7.53 28.27
C SER A 779 -5.06 9.05 28.17
N PRO A 780 -4.00 9.88 28.22
CA PRO A 780 -4.11 11.32 27.98
C PRO A 780 -4.65 11.68 26.59
N LEU A 781 -4.53 10.78 25.61
CA LEU A 781 -4.99 11.01 24.23
C LEU A 781 -6.52 11.15 24.15
N ALA A 782 -7.26 10.58 25.10
CA ALA A 782 -8.71 10.71 25.17
C ALA A 782 -9.18 12.17 25.29
N GLU A 783 -8.39 13.06 25.92
CA GLU A 783 -8.75 14.48 26.04
C GLU A 783 -8.80 15.23 24.69
N THR A 784 -8.22 14.66 23.65
CA THR A 784 -8.13 15.29 22.33
C THR A 784 -9.37 15.04 21.47
N CYS A 785 -10.26 14.13 21.89
CA CYS A 785 -11.43 13.71 21.13
C CYS A 785 -12.72 14.11 21.83
N ARG A 786 -13.64 14.73 21.07
CA ARG A 786 -14.94 15.16 21.57
C ARG A 786 -15.78 13.97 22.01
N GLY A 787 -16.36 14.05 23.19
CA GLY A 787 -17.16 12.99 23.79
C GLY A 787 -16.36 12.05 24.69
N LEU A 788 -15.02 12.09 24.64
CA LEU A 788 -14.16 11.30 25.53
C LEU A 788 -13.62 12.12 26.70
N GLU A 789 -13.82 13.45 26.72
CA GLU A 789 -13.23 14.33 27.74
C GLU A 789 -13.72 13.99 29.15
N ARG A 790 -14.93 13.43 29.27
CA ARG A 790 -15.54 12.99 30.54
C ARG A 790 -14.80 11.85 31.24
N ALA A 791 -14.08 11.02 30.48
CA ALA A 791 -13.27 9.92 31.04
C ALA A 791 -11.81 10.33 31.30
N ALA A 792 -11.34 11.35 30.57
CA ALA A 792 -9.93 11.65 30.41
C ALA A 792 -9.31 12.49 31.56
N GLY A 793 -10.10 13.14 32.42
CA GLY A 793 -9.61 13.82 33.64
C GLY A 793 -9.41 15.33 33.53
N GLY A 794 -9.51 15.90 32.32
CA GLY A 794 -9.06 17.28 32.02
C GLY A 794 -10.00 18.43 32.38
N ASN A 795 -11.23 18.17 32.84
CA ASN A 795 -12.14 19.18 33.37
C ASN A 795 -12.81 18.64 34.64
N MET A 796 -13.06 19.54 35.59
CA MET A 796 -13.40 19.34 37.02
C MET A 796 -14.72 18.58 37.33
N GLN A 797 -15.20 17.75 36.41
CA GLN A 797 -16.40 16.91 36.49
C GLN A 797 -16.19 15.57 35.74
N CYS A 798 -15.01 14.97 35.83
CA CYS A 798 -14.95 13.52 35.70
C CYS A 798 -15.61 12.95 36.96
N ASP A 799 -16.60 12.09 36.80
CA ASP A 799 -17.01 11.20 37.87
C ASP A 799 -15.82 10.26 38.13
N ALA A 800 -14.92 10.65 39.04
CA ALA A 800 -13.87 9.82 39.60
C ALA A 800 -14.26 8.34 39.78
N PRO A 801 -15.50 7.98 40.18
CA PRO A 801 -15.94 6.57 40.18
C PRO A 801 -15.89 5.86 38.82
N THR A 802 -16.30 6.49 37.71
CA THR A 802 -16.29 5.88 36.37
C THR A 802 -14.87 5.57 35.89
N ARG A 803 -13.93 6.50 36.09
CA ARG A 803 -12.52 6.28 35.76
C ARG A 803 -11.92 5.16 36.60
N ALA A 804 -12.23 5.13 37.90
CA ALA A 804 -11.77 4.06 38.79
C ALA A 804 -12.36 2.70 38.40
N GLU A 805 -13.60 2.67 37.93
CA GLU A 805 -14.25 1.46 37.42
C GLU A 805 -13.61 0.95 36.12
N LEU A 806 -13.35 1.83 35.16
CA LEU A 806 -12.61 1.51 33.93
C LEU A 806 -11.22 0.94 34.25
N ALA A 807 -10.48 1.58 35.16
CA ALA A 807 -9.15 1.12 35.56
C ALA A 807 -9.19 -0.26 36.25
N ARG A 808 -10.13 -0.47 37.17
CA ARG A 808 -10.33 -1.79 37.81
C ARG A 808 -10.71 -2.87 36.81
N GLY A 809 -11.65 -2.57 35.91
CA GLY A 809 -12.09 -3.50 34.88
C GLY A 809 -10.97 -3.85 33.90
N SER A 810 -10.20 -2.86 33.43
CA SER A 810 -9.02 -3.11 32.58
C SER A 810 -8.00 -4.01 33.28
N ALA A 811 -7.68 -3.73 34.55
CA ALA A 811 -6.74 -4.56 35.32
C ALA A 811 -7.25 -5.99 35.52
N ALA A 812 -8.55 -6.18 35.78
CA ALA A 812 -9.15 -7.50 35.92
C ALA A 812 -9.12 -8.31 34.62
N LEU A 813 -9.47 -7.68 33.48
CA LEU A 813 -9.39 -8.33 32.17
C LEU A 813 -7.95 -8.70 31.81
N ARG A 814 -7.00 -7.79 32.04
CA ARG A 814 -5.57 -8.00 31.82
C ARG A 814 -5.04 -9.18 32.64
N ALA A 815 -5.33 -9.21 33.94
CA ALA A 815 -4.96 -10.32 34.81
C ALA A 815 -5.54 -11.64 34.31
N LYS A 816 -6.82 -11.67 33.90
CA LYS A 816 -7.43 -12.89 33.36
C LYS A 816 -6.75 -13.37 32.06
N LEU A 817 -6.44 -12.45 31.16
CA LEU A 817 -5.77 -12.75 29.90
C LEU A 817 -4.35 -13.32 30.13
N GLU A 818 -3.59 -12.74 31.06
CA GLU A 818 -2.20 -13.15 31.31
C GLU A 818 -2.05 -14.35 32.24
N ASP A 819 -2.86 -14.43 33.30
CA ASP A 819 -2.74 -15.47 34.34
C ASP A 819 -3.50 -16.74 33.97
N HIS A 820 -4.49 -16.67 33.08
CA HIS A 820 -5.32 -17.83 32.70
C HIS A 820 -5.31 -18.11 31.20
N ALA A 821 -5.66 -17.13 30.35
CA ALA A 821 -5.78 -17.39 28.91
C ALA A 821 -4.43 -17.69 28.25
N LEU A 822 -3.38 -16.93 28.58
CA LEU A 822 -2.04 -17.14 28.05
C LEU A 822 -1.48 -18.54 28.38
N PRO A 823 -1.54 -19.05 29.63
CA PRO A 823 -1.14 -20.43 29.94
C PRO A 823 -1.90 -21.49 29.13
N VAL A 824 -3.22 -21.33 28.93
CA VAL A 824 -4.02 -22.25 28.10
C VAL A 824 -3.47 -22.28 26.66
N MET A 825 -3.28 -21.10 26.06
CA MET A 825 -2.74 -21.00 24.69
C MET A 825 -1.29 -21.50 24.60
N GLN A 826 -0.45 -21.24 25.59
CA GLN A 826 0.92 -21.77 25.64
C GLN A 826 0.93 -23.30 25.71
N GLY A 827 0.04 -23.90 26.51
CA GLY A 827 -0.14 -25.35 26.60
C GLY A 827 -0.58 -25.95 25.27
N TRP A 828 -1.57 -25.33 24.61
CA TRP A 828 -2.01 -25.72 23.27
C TRP A 828 -0.89 -25.59 22.25
N TYR A 829 -0.19 -24.46 22.20
CA TYR A 829 0.90 -24.19 21.27
C TYR A 829 2.03 -25.21 21.39
N ALA A 830 2.50 -25.49 22.62
CA ALA A 830 3.54 -26.50 22.86
C ALA A 830 3.11 -27.90 22.42
N ARG A 831 1.85 -28.27 22.65
CA ARG A 831 1.29 -29.56 22.21
C ARG A 831 1.18 -29.65 20.69
N LEU A 832 0.62 -28.64 20.04
CA LEU A 832 0.44 -28.59 18.58
C LEU A 832 1.79 -28.69 17.86
N ARG A 833 2.82 -28.03 18.38
CA ARG A 833 4.19 -28.12 17.85
C ARG A 833 4.77 -29.52 17.98
N ARG A 834 4.62 -30.17 19.14
CA ARG A 834 5.04 -31.57 19.34
C ARG A 834 4.29 -32.55 18.43
N GLU A 835 3.01 -32.29 18.17
CA GLU A 835 2.17 -33.09 17.27
C GLU A 835 2.37 -32.75 15.78
N GLY A 836 3.24 -31.78 15.44
CA GLY A 836 3.49 -31.36 14.06
C GLY A 836 2.32 -30.62 13.39
N GLN A 837 1.34 -30.13 14.15
CA GLN A 837 0.16 -29.42 13.65
C GLN A 837 0.45 -27.93 13.47
N THR A 838 1.29 -27.61 12.48
CA THR A 838 1.85 -26.26 12.32
C THR A 838 0.81 -25.18 12.01
N ARG A 839 -0.21 -25.49 11.18
CA ARG A 839 -1.27 -24.52 10.82
C ARG A 839 -2.03 -24.02 12.04
N ASP A 840 -2.48 -24.96 12.88
CA ASP A 840 -3.20 -24.66 14.11
C ASP A 840 -2.29 -23.98 15.15
N ALA A 841 -1.01 -24.35 15.20
CA ALA A 841 -0.02 -23.66 16.01
C ALA A 841 0.14 -22.18 15.62
N CYS A 842 0.08 -21.85 14.32
CA CYS A 842 0.10 -20.45 13.86
C CYS A 842 -1.15 -19.69 14.33
N VAL A 843 -2.33 -20.32 14.35
CA VAL A 843 -3.55 -19.71 14.90
C VAL A 843 -3.35 -19.34 16.36
N VAL A 844 -2.89 -20.28 17.18
CA VAL A 844 -2.66 -20.03 18.61
C VAL A 844 -1.55 -18.99 18.83
N ALA A 845 -0.46 -19.05 18.07
CA ALA A 845 0.63 -18.07 18.12
C ALA A 845 0.16 -16.65 17.78
N ALA A 846 -0.75 -16.49 16.81
CA ALA A 846 -1.32 -15.19 16.50
C ALA A 846 -2.06 -14.63 17.72
N HIS A 847 -2.92 -15.42 18.36
CA HIS A 847 -3.66 -14.98 19.55
C HIS A 847 -2.71 -14.64 20.70
N MET A 848 -1.68 -15.45 20.95
CA MET A 848 -0.64 -15.14 21.95
C MET A 848 0.06 -13.80 21.67
N ALA A 849 0.36 -13.49 20.41
CA ALA A 849 0.97 -12.20 20.05
C ALA A 849 0.02 -11.02 20.29
N PHE A 850 -1.27 -11.18 19.97
CA PHE A 850 -2.29 -10.14 20.18
C PHE A 850 -2.54 -9.82 21.66
N LEU A 851 -2.19 -10.69 22.61
CA LEU A 851 -2.24 -10.35 24.04
C LEU A 851 -1.37 -9.13 24.37
N PHE A 852 -0.27 -8.95 23.63
CA PHE A 852 0.66 -7.85 23.80
C PHE A 852 0.38 -6.68 22.82
N SER A 853 -0.76 -6.67 22.14
CA SER A 853 -1.10 -5.64 21.14
C SER A 853 -1.07 -4.21 21.69
N GLU A 854 -1.61 -4.00 22.91
CA GLU A 854 -1.79 -2.70 23.54
C GLU A 854 -0.72 -2.34 24.61
N VAL A 855 0.39 -3.08 24.61
CA VAL A 855 1.53 -2.87 25.53
C VAL A 855 2.30 -1.62 25.13
N THR A 856 2.53 -0.71 26.06
CA THR A 856 3.34 0.50 25.84
C THR A 856 4.84 0.20 25.84
N GLU A 857 5.67 1.17 25.46
CA GLU A 857 7.13 1.00 25.54
C GLU A 857 7.63 0.81 26.97
N GLU A 858 6.95 1.41 27.96
CA GLU A 858 7.28 1.30 29.38
C GLU A 858 6.86 -0.05 29.99
N GLU A 859 5.77 -0.65 29.48
CA GLU A 859 5.26 -1.95 29.91
C GLU A 859 5.95 -3.13 29.19
N LEU A 860 6.72 -2.86 28.12
CA LEU A 860 7.36 -3.91 27.33
C LEU A 860 8.53 -4.53 28.09
N ASP A 861 8.33 -5.75 28.57
CA ASP A 861 9.35 -6.55 29.25
C ASP A 861 9.97 -7.63 28.35
N ALA A 862 10.98 -8.33 28.87
CA ALA A 862 11.66 -9.39 28.14
C ALA A 862 10.72 -10.54 27.74
N ARG A 863 9.74 -10.88 28.59
CA ARG A 863 8.78 -11.97 28.36
C ARG A 863 7.81 -11.63 27.23
N GLY A 864 7.24 -10.43 27.26
CA GLY A 864 6.33 -9.92 26.24
C GLY A 864 7.01 -9.78 24.90
N LEU A 865 8.22 -9.21 24.87
CA LEU A 865 8.99 -9.09 23.64
C LEU A 865 9.40 -10.45 23.07
N PHE A 866 9.86 -11.39 23.91
CA PHE A 866 10.16 -12.76 23.47
C PHE A 866 8.93 -13.44 22.86
N THR A 867 7.75 -13.28 23.49
CA THR A 867 6.49 -13.85 22.98
C THR A 867 6.13 -13.24 21.62
N LEU A 868 6.21 -11.92 21.48
CA LEU A 868 5.95 -11.22 20.22
C LEU A 868 6.91 -11.66 19.10
N LEU A 869 8.22 -11.69 19.36
CA LEU A 869 9.23 -12.07 18.37
C LEU A 869 9.11 -13.54 17.97
N SER A 870 8.96 -14.45 18.95
CA SER A 870 8.82 -15.88 18.69
C SER A 870 7.57 -16.18 17.87
N CYS A 871 6.42 -15.59 18.22
CA CYS A 871 5.18 -15.76 17.46
C CYS A 871 5.29 -15.15 16.05
N ARG A 872 5.85 -13.94 15.92
CA ARG A 872 6.06 -13.28 14.62
C ARG A 872 6.91 -14.13 13.69
N ILE A 873 8.06 -14.61 14.15
CA ILE A 873 8.98 -15.39 13.31
C ILE A 873 8.34 -16.75 12.98
N PHE A 874 7.72 -17.42 13.95
CA PHE A 874 7.04 -18.69 13.71
C PHE A 874 5.92 -18.56 12.66
N ILE A 875 5.09 -17.53 12.75
CA ILE A 875 4.02 -17.27 11.77
C ILE A 875 4.63 -16.96 10.40
N ASN A 876 5.65 -16.10 10.32
CA ASN A 876 6.26 -15.75 9.04
C ASN A 876 6.93 -16.93 8.32
N VAL A 877 7.44 -17.93 9.06
CA VAL A 877 8.05 -19.14 8.47
C VAL A 877 6.99 -20.17 8.06
N HIS A 878 5.90 -20.29 8.83
CA HIS A 878 4.97 -21.40 8.67
C HIS A 878 3.60 -21.03 8.12
N HIS A 879 3.32 -19.75 7.91
CA HIS A 879 2.03 -19.25 7.45
C HIS A 879 2.16 -18.44 6.17
N ASP A 880 1.42 -18.85 5.14
CA ASP A 880 1.16 -18.03 3.96
C ASP A 880 -0.18 -17.33 4.16
N TYR A 881 -0.15 -15.99 4.18
CA TYR A 881 -1.35 -15.18 4.31
C TYR A 881 -2.24 -15.25 3.05
N ASP A 882 -1.68 -15.65 1.89
CA ASP A 882 -2.34 -15.70 0.56
C ASP A 882 -3.14 -14.43 0.23
N VAL A 883 -2.74 -13.27 0.75
CA VAL A 883 -3.43 -11.99 0.52
C VAL A 883 -2.86 -11.22 -0.67
N GLU A 884 -1.63 -11.52 -1.10
CA GLU A 884 -0.97 -10.74 -2.15
C GLU A 884 -1.15 -11.33 -3.54
N PRO A 885 -1.28 -10.50 -4.58
CA PRO A 885 -1.31 -10.98 -5.94
C PRO A 885 0.08 -11.51 -6.30
N THR A 886 0.13 -12.62 -7.03
CA THR A 886 1.38 -13.20 -7.48
C THR A 886 2.05 -12.30 -8.51
N VAL A 887 3.26 -11.84 -8.22
CA VAL A 887 4.06 -11.02 -9.14
C VAL A 887 5.06 -11.93 -9.85
N PRO A 888 4.98 -12.09 -11.19
CA PRO A 888 5.97 -12.88 -11.90
C PRO A 888 7.34 -12.20 -11.84
N LEU A 889 8.38 -13.02 -11.62
CA LEU A 889 9.75 -12.57 -11.78
C LEU A 889 10.01 -12.19 -13.26
N PRO A 890 10.86 -11.19 -13.53
CA PRO A 890 11.15 -10.75 -14.89
C PRO A 890 11.62 -11.91 -15.80
N GLY A 891 10.82 -12.28 -16.80
CA GLY A 891 11.11 -13.36 -17.75
C GLY A 891 10.40 -14.68 -17.46
N HIS A 892 9.70 -14.81 -16.34
CA HIS A 892 8.82 -15.94 -16.07
C HIS A 892 7.40 -15.67 -16.57
N PRO A 893 6.70 -16.68 -17.11
CA PRO A 893 5.30 -16.53 -17.48
C PRO A 893 4.47 -16.13 -16.26
N PRO A 894 3.44 -15.28 -16.44
CA PRO A 894 2.56 -14.94 -15.34
C PRO A 894 1.93 -16.21 -14.76
N PRO A 895 2.03 -16.44 -13.44
CA PRO A 895 1.40 -17.60 -12.81
C PRO A 895 -0.11 -17.55 -13.06
N LYS A 896 -0.75 -18.72 -13.19
CA LYS A 896 -2.21 -18.80 -13.34
C LYS A 896 -2.87 -18.08 -12.15
N PRO A 897 -3.83 -17.16 -12.39
CA PRO A 897 -4.54 -16.51 -11.30
C PRO A 897 -5.22 -17.57 -10.44
N ARG A 898 -4.90 -17.61 -9.14
CA ARG A 898 -5.65 -18.41 -8.19
C ARG A 898 -7.05 -17.80 -8.10
N LYS A 899 -8.10 -18.60 -8.32
CA LYS A 899 -9.47 -18.18 -8.00
C LYS A 899 -9.54 -18.09 -6.47
N ARG A 900 -9.50 -16.87 -5.94
CA ARG A 900 -9.71 -16.62 -4.51
C ARG A 900 -11.19 -16.39 -4.27
N ASP A 901 -11.77 -17.18 -3.38
CA ASP A 901 -13.08 -16.85 -2.84
C ASP A 901 -12.90 -15.73 -1.81
N VAL A 902 -13.38 -14.53 -2.13
CA VAL A 902 -13.34 -13.32 -1.26
C VAL A 902 -14.03 -13.56 0.10
N ARG A 903 -14.72 -14.68 0.27
CA ARG A 903 -15.46 -15.07 1.47
C ARG A 903 -14.70 -16.05 2.39
N GLU A 904 -13.49 -16.48 2.03
CA GLU A 904 -12.70 -17.33 2.94
C GLU A 904 -12.33 -16.55 4.20
N ARG A 905 -12.68 -17.12 5.36
CA ARG A 905 -12.37 -16.50 6.66
C ARG A 905 -10.87 -16.41 6.88
N PRO A 906 -10.41 -15.44 7.69
CA PRO A 906 -8.98 -15.33 7.99
C PRO A 906 -8.49 -16.61 8.67
N SER A 907 -7.49 -17.23 8.08
CA SER A 907 -6.86 -18.47 8.52
C SER A 907 -6.35 -18.43 9.96
N LEU A 908 -5.96 -17.26 10.46
CA LEU A 908 -5.43 -17.04 11.82
C LEU A 908 -6.48 -16.60 12.84
N GLY A 909 -7.76 -16.42 12.44
CA GLY A 909 -8.79 -15.81 13.27
C GLY A 909 -8.73 -14.28 13.39
N PHE A 910 -7.70 -13.66 12.80
CA PHE A 910 -7.57 -12.20 12.63
C PHE A 910 -7.40 -11.87 11.15
N ALA A 911 -7.92 -10.74 10.69
CA ALA A 911 -7.64 -10.30 9.33
C ALA A 911 -6.13 -10.10 9.15
N ALA A 912 -5.57 -10.48 8.00
CA ALA A 912 -4.13 -10.41 7.77
C ALA A 912 -3.57 -9.00 8.04
N MET A 913 -4.31 -7.97 7.65
CA MET A 913 -3.92 -6.57 7.87
C MET A 913 -3.87 -6.17 9.35
N ASP A 914 -4.68 -6.77 10.22
CA ASP A 914 -4.60 -6.56 11.67
C ASP A 914 -3.27 -7.13 12.22
N VAL A 915 -2.82 -8.26 11.66
CA VAL A 915 -1.55 -8.91 12.03
C VAL A 915 -0.34 -8.06 11.58
N PHE A 916 -0.38 -7.51 10.36
CA PHE A 916 0.67 -6.60 9.89
C PHE A 916 0.69 -5.28 10.66
N ASP A 917 -0.47 -4.72 11.03
CA ASP A 917 -0.56 -3.55 11.90
C ASP A 917 0.03 -3.83 13.29
N LEU A 918 -0.26 -5.00 13.89
CA LEU A 918 0.36 -5.42 15.14
C LEU A 918 1.89 -5.39 15.03
N TRP A 919 2.47 -5.99 14.00
CA TRP A 919 3.92 -5.97 13.83
C TRP A 919 4.46 -4.56 13.64
N GLN A 920 3.80 -3.75 12.82
CA GLN A 920 4.23 -2.37 12.57
C GLN A 920 4.25 -1.53 13.85
N ARG A 921 3.25 -1.68 14.73
CA ARG A 921 3.17 -0.99 16.03
C ARG A 921 4.28 -1.37 17.02
N HIS A 922 4.86 -2.56 16.88
CA HIS A 922 5.86 -3.09 17.83
C HIS A 922 7.29 -3.02 17.33
N LEU A 923 7.50 -2.71 16.04
CA LEU A 923 8.82 -2.64 15.42
C LEU A 923 9.76 -1.64 16.10
N GLY A 924 9.33 -0.37 16.25
CA GLY A 924 10.17 0.70 16.77
C GLY A 924 10.59 0.46 18.23
N LYS A 925 9.62 0.27 19.11
CA LYS A 925 9.87 0.01 20.54
C LYS A 925 10.58 -1.31 20.82
N GLY A 926 10.27 -2.37 20.07
CA GLY A 926 10.99 -3.64 20.20
C GLY A 926 12.47 -3.52 19.84
N LEU A 927 12.78 -2.76 18.78
CA LEU A 927 14.16 -2.48 18.38
C LEU A 927 14.92 -1.68 19.46
N ARG A 928 14.31 -0.60 19.97
CA ARG A 928 14.90 0.20 21.06
C ARG A 928 15.14 -0.63 22.32
N TRP A 929 14.21 -1.51 22.67
CA TRP A 929 14.38 -2.42 23.81
C TRP A 929 15.57 -3.37 23.61
N LEU A 930 15.72 -3.97 22.43
CA LEU A 930 16.84 -4.88 22.12
C LEU A 930 18.18 -4.15 22.16
N GLN A 931 18.24 -2.93 21.63
CA GLN A 931 19.44 -2.08 21.65
C GLN A 931 19.81 -1.65 23.08
N ALA A 932 18.82 -1.38 23.94
CA ALA A 932 19.03 -1.01 25.34
C ALA A 932 19.45 -2.21 26.23
N ASN A 933 19.13 -3.45 25.83
CA ASN A 933 19.34 -4.66 26.65
C ASN A 933 20.13 -5.76 25.89
N PRO A 934 21.41 -5.52 25.52
CA PRO A 934 22.15 -6.40 24.61
C PRO A 934 22.39 -7.84 25.12
N SER A 935 22.58 -8.03 26.43
CA SER A 935 22.75 -9.37 27.02
C SER A 935 21.47 -10.19 26.95
N GLN A 936 20.35 -9.60 27.39
CA GLN A 936 19.03 -10.24 27.31
C GLN A 936 18.59 -10.44 25.85
N ALA A 937 18.92 -9.51 24.95
CA ALA A 937 18.68 -9.66 23.52
C ALA A 937 19.38 -10.90 22.95
N SER A 938 20.65 -11.14 23.32
CA SER A 938 21.39 -12.32 22.87
C SER A 938 20.78 -13.63 23.38
N GLU A 939 20.37 -13.67 24.65
CA GLU A 939 19.66 -14.82 25.22
C GLU A 939 18.31 -15.07 24.53
N MET A 940 17.58 -14.00 24.25
CA MET A 940 16.29 -14.04 23.57
C MET A 940 16.41 -14.57 22.14
N MET A 941 17.38 -14.09 21.37
CA MET A 941 17.62 -14.53 19.99
C MET A 941 18.02 -16.02 19.96
N GLU A 942 18.89 -16.48 20.87
CA GLU A 942 19.21 -17.91 20.99
C GLU A 942 17.98 -18.76 21.36
N ALA A 943 17.15 -18.27 22.29
CA ALA A 943 15.93 -18.96 22.67
C ALA A 943 14.94 -19.08 21.49
N VAL A 944 14.80 -18.02 20.68
CA VAL A 944 13.98 -18.03 19.46
C VAL A 944 14.53 -19.02 18.43
N VAL A 945 15.85 -19.04 18.19
CA VAL A 945 16.50 -19.98 17.26
C VAL A 945 16.34 -21.44 17.71
N ARG A 946 16.47 -21.72 19.02
CA ARG A 946 16.20 -23.05 19.59
C ARG A 946 14.74 -23.45 19.42
N LEU A 947 13.83 -22.50 19.68
CA LEU A 947 12.41 -22.72 19.50
C LEU A 947 12.10 -23.08 18.04
N LEU A 948 12.64 -22.36 17.05
CA LEU A 948 12.38 -22.63 15.63
C LEU A 948 13.08 -23.88 15.09
N SER A 949 14.28 -24.19 15.57
CA SER A 949 15.06 -25.35 15.10
C SER A 949 14.55 -26.70 15.63
N GLY A 950 13.62 -26.70 16.59
CA GLY A 950 13.07 -27.93 17.18
C GLY A 950 14.08 -28.70 18.05
N ALA A 951 15.22 -28.08 18.37
CA ALA A 951 16.26 -28.65 19.24
C ALA A 951 15.84 -28.55 20.72
N GLU A 952 14.76 -29.24 21.10
CA GLU A 952 14.31 -29.39 22.48
C GLU A 952 14.94 -30.62 23.18
N ASP A 953 15.84 -31.34 22.50
CA ASP A 953 16.52 -32.49 23.09
C ASP A 953 17.45 -32.07 24.25
N ALA A 954 17.06 -32.46 25.47
CA ALA A 954 17.80 -32.27 26.71
C ALA A 954 19.22 -32.89 26.72
N SER A 955 19.57 -33.67 25.70
CA SER A 955 20.90 -34.25 25.49
C SER A 955 21.86 -33.35 24.71
N THR A 956 21.40 -32.23 24.14
CA THR A 956 22.30 -31.26 23.50
C THR A 956 22.97 -30.40 24.58
N PRO A 957 24.32 -30.36 24.64
CA PRO A 957 25.00 -29.51 25.61
C PRO A 957 24.56 -28.06 25.38
N ARG A 958 24.21 -27.33 26.46
CA ARG A 958 23.94 -25.89 26.41
C ARG A 958 25.14 -25.21 25.75
N MET A 959 25.07 -24.99 24.44
CA MET A 959 26.09 -24.22 23.73
C MET A 959 26.16 -22.85 24.40
N ALA A 960 27.39 -22.33 24.55
CA ALA A 960 27.60 -20.98 25.04
C ALA A 960 26.71 -20.01 24.26
N THR A 961 25.93 -19.19 24.97
CA THR A 961 25.07 -18.17 24.36
C THR A 961 25.95 -17.27 23.50
N ARG A 962 25.75 -17.31 22.17
CA ARG A 962 26.48 -16.41 21.27
C ARG A 962 25.96 -15.01 21.50
N THR A 963 26.83 -14.01 21.42
CA THR A 963 26.39 -12.63 21.37
C THR A 963 25.76 -12.35 20.01
N TRP A 964 24.66 -11.60 20.01
CA TRP A 964 23.98 -11.15 18.80
C TRP A 964 24.18 -9.65 18.65
N HIS A 965 24.52 -9.21 17.45
CA HIS A 965 24.73 -7.79 17.13
C HIS A 965 23.92 -7.37 15.91
N SER A 966 23.54 -6.10 15.87
CA SER A 966 22.92 -5.49 14.69
C SER A 966 23.92 -5.45 13.54
N MET A 967 23.48 -5.79 12.34
CA MET A 967 24.32 -5.73 11.13
C MET A 967 24.71 -4.28 10.81
N VAL A 968 25.98 -4.07 10.52
CA VAL A 968 26.52 -2.76 10.14
C VAL A 968 26.30 -2.56 8.63
N GLY A 969 25.46 -1.59 8.25
CA GLY A 969 25.12 -1.35 6.85
C GLY A 969 23.99 -0.33 6.67
N MET A 970 23.89 0.26 5.47
CA MET A 970 22.75 1.10 5.13
C MET A 970 21.46 0.26 5.20
N SER A 971 20.46 0.75 5.94
CA SER A 971 19.15 0.09 6.09
C SER A 971 19.21 -1.31 6.73
N CYS A 972 20.25 -1.59 7.52
CA CYS A 972 20.43 -2.87 8.21
C CYS A 972 20.08 -2.84 9.70
N ASP A 973 19.72 -1.68 10.24
CA ASP A 973 19.38 -1.59 11.64
C ASP A 973 18.12 -2.41 11.96
N GLY A 974 18.20 -3.19 13.03
CA GLY A 974 17.21 -4.21 13.39
C GLY A 974 17.40 -5.58 12.73
N ARG A 975 18.45 -5.78 11.92
CA ARG A 975 18.88 -7.12 11.47
C ARG A 975 19.95 -7.65 12.40
N PHE A 976 19.68 -8.73 13.12
CA PHE A 976 20.61 -9.29 14.09
C PHE A 976 21.31 -10.53 13.54
N VAL A 977 22.62 -10.63 13.76
CA VAL A 977 23.44 -11.79 13.41
C VAL A 977 24.27 -12.25 14.62
N PRO A 978 24.52 -13.56 14.78
CA PRO A 978 25.35 -14.06 15.87
C PRO A 978 26.84 -13.81 15.58
N ASP A 979 27.65 -13.62 16.62
CA ASP A 979 29.09 -13.38 16.51
C ASP A 979 29.85 -14.43 15.72
N THR A 980 29.43 -15.70 15.78
CA THR A 980 30.06 -16.76 14.99
C THR A 980 29.86 -16.55 13.48
N ALA A 981 28.73 -15.95 13.08
CA ALA A 981 28.45 -15.61 11.69
C ALA A 981 29.16 -14.31 11.29
N ALA A 982 29.20 -13.30 12.17
CA ALA A 982 29.95 -12.06 11.97
C ALA A 982 31.47 -12.31 11.88
N ALA A 983 32.00 -13.17 12.76
CA ALA A 983 33.39 -13.61 12.74
C ALA A 983 33.69 -14.54 11.57
N ALA A 984 32.74 -15.36 11.08
CA ALA A 984 32.93 -16.14 9.86
C ALA A 984 32.89 -15.27 8.59
N ALA A 985 32.11 -14.19 8.57
CA ALA A 985 32.14 -13.17 7.53
C ALA A 985 33.47 -12.38 7.59
N SER A 986 33.89 -11.96 8.78
CA SER A 986 35.15 -11.23 9.00
C SER A 986 36.40 -12.09 8.77
N ALA A 987 36.42 -13.36 9.20
CA ALA A 987 37.52 -14.30 8.96
C ALA A 987 37.58 -14.83 7.52
N LYS A 988 36.48 -14.76 6.76
CA LYS A 988 36.52 -14.94 5.31
C LYS A 988 37.07 -13.69 4.61
N SER A 989 36.72 -12.51 5.08
CA SER A 989 37.35 -11.26 4.63
C SER A 989 38.85 -11.20 4.98
N GLY A 990 39.26 -11.84 6.08
CA GLY A 990 40.67 -11.91 6.53
C GLY A 990 41.47 -13.12 6.04
N ARG A 991 40.85 -14.09 5.36
CA ARG A 991 41.56 -15.17 4.62
C ARG A 991 41.62 -14.91 3.12
N GLN A 992 40.98 -13.84 2.65
CA GLN A 992 41.14 -13.27 1.33
C GLN A 992 41.78 -11.89 1.50
N ASP A 993 43.11 -11.86 1.64
CA ASP A 993 43.83 -10.61 1.46
C ASP A 993 43.53 -10.09 0.04
N GLY A 994 42.62 -9.11 -0.04
CA GLY A 994 42.43 -8.27 -1.23
C GLY A 994 41.01 -8.11 -1.79
N GLN A 995 39.96 -8.75 -1.26
CA GLN A 995 38.58 -8.48 -1.71
C GLN A 995 37.64 -8.32 -0.51
N ALA A 996 37.28 -7.08 -0.21
CA ALA A 996 36.11 -6.81 0.63
C ALA A 996 34.89 -7.45 -0.04
N GLU A 997 34.20 -8.37 0.65
CA GLU A 997 32.93 -8.93 0.17
C GLU A 997 32.01 -7.76 -0.20
N THR A 998 31.67 -7.64 -1.48
CA THR A 998 30.73 -6.60 -1.92
C THR A 998 29.33 -6.95 -1.41
N TRP A 999 28.50 -5.95 -1.16
CA TRP A 999 27.09 -6.12 -0.80
C TRP A 999 26.33 -7.12 -1.69
N SER A 1000 26.76 -7.27 -2.95
CA SER A 1000 26.24 -8.27 -3.89
C SER A 1000 26.46 -9.72 -3.43
N GLN A 1001 27.64 -10.04 -2.90
CA GLN A 1001 28.02 -11.39 -2.45
C GLN A 1001 27.36 -11.75 -1.11
N VAL A 1002 27.15 -10.76 -0.25
CA VAL A 1002 26.36 -10.91 0.98
C VAL A 1002 24.89 -11.12 0.63
N ALA A 1003 24.34 -10.35 -0.30
CA ALA A 1003 22.97 -10.50 -0.79
C ALA A 1003 22.73 -11.83 -1.52
N GLU A 1004 23.69 -12.32 -2.31
CA GLU A 1004 23.63 -13.64 -2.94
C GLU A 1004 23.64 -14.78 -1.92
N ARG A 1005 24.43 -14.66 -0.84
CA ARG A 1005 24.41 -15.65 0.27
C ARG A 1005 23.14 -15.58 1.09
N GLU A 1006 22.61 -14.39 1.39
CA GLU A 1006 21.31 -14.24 2.07
C GLU A 1006 20.15 -14.75 1.20
N ALA A 1007 20.17 -14.49 -0.11
CA ALA A 1007 19.20 -15.04 -1.06
C ALA A 1007 19.31 -16.57 -1.16
N ALA A 1008 20.52 -17.13 -1.16
CA ALA A 1008 20.74 -18.58 -1.14
C ALA A 1008 20.39 -19.23 0.21
N ALA A 1009 20.49 -18.51 1.33
CA ALA A 1009 20.06 -18.97 2.65
C ALA A 1009 18.53 -18.89 2.80
N ALA A 1010 17.89 -17.82 2.31
CA ALA A 1010 16.44 -17.69 2.24
C ALA A 1010 15.80 -18.73 1.32
N ALA A 1011 16.49 -19.15 0.25
CA ALA A 1011 16.03 -20.25 -0.61
C ALA A 1011 16.16 -21.65 0.03
N ARG A 1012 16.96 -21.81 1.10
CA ARG A 1012 17.15 -23.09 1.82
C ARG A 1012 16.35 -23.18 3.12
N HIS A 1013 15.95 -22.03 3.66
CA HIS A 1013 15.05 -21.90 4.80
C HIS A 1013 13.82 -21.12 4.35
N GLY A 1014 13.08 -21.74 3.42
CA GLY A 1014 11.83 -21.21 2.88
C GLY A 1014 10.76 -21.01 3.93
#